data_AF-A0A6V7QMI8-F1
#
_entry.id   AF-A0A6V7QMI8-F1
#
_cell.length_a   1.000
_cell.length_b   1.000
_cell.length_c   1.000
_cell.angle_alpha   90.00
_cell.angle_beta   90.00
_cell.angle_gamma   90.00
#
_symmetry.space_group_name_H-M   'P 1'
#
loop_
_entity.id
_entity.type
_entity.pdbx_description
1 polymer ?
#
loop_
_entity_poly.entity_id
_entity_poly.type
_entity_poly.pdbx_seq_one_letter_code
_entity_poly.pdbx_strand_id
1 'polypeptide(L)'
;MMMTTTTTKTLTISKHLMLAPSRIESSGKGPNLPSQPAGLGSSSRLLGPSSRPIQQLRANGSASPRQSPQPVDPVNDESEENDETREKLQMIRVKFLRLAHRLGQTPHNVVVAQVLYRLGLAEQLRRNTNRPGVFSFDRASVMAEQLEAAGQEPLDFSCTIMVIGKSGVGKSATINSIFDEVKLETNAFQLGTKKVQEIVGTVQGIKVRVIDTPGLNSSSADQCRNEKILHSVKRFIKKSPPDIVLYFDRLDMQSRDYGDIPLLKTITDTFGSSIWFNAIIVLTHAASAPPDGANGIPLSYEMFVTQRSHVVQQAIRQAAGDVRLMNPVSLVENHSACRTNRAGQRVLPNGQVWKPQLLLLSFASKILAEANMLLKLQDSPPDKTFSRSRVPPLPFLLSSLLQSRPPLKLPEEQFGDDDSSLEEELGDISDSDEGSDYDDLPPFKRLTNAQLAKLSRAQKKAYYEELDYREKLFYKKQLKEERRRRKLMKKMAAEADNIPSDFGNENVEDETGGSPASVPVPMPDLVLPASFDSDNPTHRYRFLDSSNPWLVRPVLETQGWDHDVGYEGLNVERLFVVKNKVPVSVSGQFTKDKKECTLQMELASSIKHSEGSTSSLGMDVQSVGKDMAYTLRGETRFTNFKRNNTAAGLSVTFLGDSVSSGLKIEDKLTISKQLRLLVSGGAMTGRGDVAYGGRLEATLRDKDYPIGRMLSTLALSVVDWHGELVVGCNVQSQLPLGRGTNLIGHANLNNKGTGQVGIRLNSSDQLQIALIALIPIFRNIKRMLFDSSQAY
;
A
#
# COMPACT_ATOMS: atom_id res chain seq x y z
N MET A 1 1.55 -35.87 7.14
CA MET A 1 0.57 -34.88 6.68
C MET A 1 -0.65 -34.95 7.61
N MET A 2 -0.65 -34.20 8.71
CA MET A 2 -1.85 -34.07 9.57
C MET A 2 -2.71 -32.96 8.96
N MET A 3 -3.82 -33.31 8.32
CA MET A 3 -4.81 -32.33 7.90
C MET A 3 -5.63 -31.90 9.10
N THR A 4 -5.30 -30.75 9.70
CA THR A 4 -6.19 -30.05 10.64
C THR A 4 -7.31 -29.40 9.85
N THR A 5 -8.56 -29.78 10.13
CA THR A 5 -9.72 -29.19 9.45
C THR A 5 -10.37 -28.15 10.36
N THR A 6 -10.33 -26.88 9.96
CA THR A 6 -10.92 -25.76 10.70
C THR A 6 -12.28 -25.42 10.10
N THR A 7 -13.37 -25.71 10.80
CA THR A 7 -14.71 -25.25 10.39
C THR A 7 -15.08 -24.01 11.20
N THR A 8 -15.21 -22.85 10.55
CA THR A 8 -15.64 -21.59 11.19
C THR A 8 -17.03 -21.23 10.65
N LYS A 9 -18.00 -21.06 11.54
CA LYS A 9 -19.34 -20.56 11.18
C LYS A 9 -19.63 -19.32 12.02
N THR A 10 -19.79 -18.18 11.35
CA THR A 10 -20.16 -16.90 11.97
C THR A 10 -21.66 -16.69 11.79
N LEU A 11 -22.40 -16.56 12.88
CA LEU A 11 -23.84 -16.26 12.87
C LEU A 11 -24.04 -14.80 13.28
N THR A 12 -24.46 -13.96 12.33
CA THR A 12 -24.92 -12.59 12.60
C THR A 12 -26.41 -12.65 12.94
N ILE A 13 -26.77 -12.39 14.20
CA ILE A 13 -28.17 -12.38 14.63
C ILE A 13 -28.66 -10.93 14.62
N SER A 14 -29.54 -10.59 13.68
CA SER A 14 -30.36 -9.37 13.72
C SER A 14 -31.79 -9.78 14.08
N LYS A 15 -32.34 -9.29 15.20
CA LYS A 15 -33.61 -9.79 15.76
C LYS A 15 -34.82 -9.29 14.96
N HIS A 16 -35.62 -10.25 14.49
CA HIS A 16 -37.09 -10.18 14.46
C HIS A 16 -37.60 -11.38 15.29
N LEU A 17 -38.21 -11.14 16.45
CA LEU A 17 -38.92 -12.17 17.21
C LEU A 17 -40.39 -11.76 17.32
N MET A 18 -41.28 -12.62 16.81
CA MET A 18 -42.73 -12.42 16.79
C MET A 18 -43.38 -12.80 18.12
N LEU A 19 -44.24 -11.91 18.63
CA LEU A 19 -45.41 -12.22 19.44
C LEU A 19 -46.52 -11.25 19.01
N ALA A 20 -47.66 -11.77 18.54
CA ALA A 20 -48.90 -11.06 18.20
C ALA A 20 -50.08 -12.01 18.55
N PRO A 21 -51.35 -11.56 18.71
CA PRO A 21 -51.90 -10.27 18.25
C PRO A 21 -52.93 -9.55 19.16
N SER A 22 -53.14 -8.25 18.93
CA SER A 22 -54.48 -7.67 18.71
C SER A 22 -54.37 -6.34 17.93
N ARG A 23 -55.28 -6.18 16.96
CA ARG A 23 -55.34 -5.13 15.92
C ARG A 23 -55.90 -3.81 16.43
N ILE A 24 -55.48 -2.68 15.85
CA ILE A 24 -56.30 -1.64 15.18
C ILE A 24 -55.39 -0.83 14.23
N GLU A 25 -55.90 -0.55 13.03
CA GLU A 25 -55.23 0.05 11.88
C GLU A 25 -55.15 1.59 11.93
N SER A 26 -54.10 2.19 11.33
CA SER A 26 -54.21 3.34 10.42
C SER A 26 -52.92 3.54 9.62
N SER A 27 -53.05 4.21 8.47
CA SER A 27 -52.27 4.09 7.24
C SER A 27 -51.10 5.09 7.09
N GLY A 28 -50.06 4.73 6.32
CA GLY A 28 -49.02 5.67 5.86
C GLY A 28 -47.78 5.08 5.18
N LYS A 29 -47.79 5.07 3.83
CA LYS A 29 -46.68 5.18 2.83
C LYS A 29 -45.28 4.55 3.07
N GLY A 30 -44.88 3.66 2.14
CA GLY A 30 -43.56 3.67 1.46
C GLY A 30 -42.49 2.68 1.99
N PRO A 31 -41.84 1.85 1.14
CA PRO A 31 -40.99 0.76 1.59
C PRO A 31 -39.56 1.20 1.94
N ASN A 32 -39.12 0.82 3.15
CA ASN A 32 -37.75 0.88 3.62
C ASN A 32 -36.88 -0.15 2.89
N LEU A 33 -35.78 0.30 2.29
CA LEU A 33 -34.69 -0.54 1.78
C LEU A 33 -33.71 -0.92 2.91
N PRO A 34 -33.13 -2.13 2.87
CA PRO A 34 -32.28 -2.69 3.93
C PRO A 34 -30.87 -2.09 3.95
N SER A 35 -30.35 -1.84 5.15
CA SER A 35 -28.96 -1.44 5.40
C SER A 35 -28.03 -2.65 5.23
N GLN A 36 -27.19 -2.58 4.20
CA GLN A 36 -26.11 -3.54 3.92
C GLN A 36 -24.75 -3.05 4.46
N PRO A 37 -23.80 -3.98 4.66
CA PRO A 37 -22.55 -3.80 5.39
C PRO A 37 -21.43 -3.20 4.52
N ALA A 38 -20.38 -2.70 5.15
CA ALA A 38 -19.18 -2.21 4.47
C ALA A 38 -18.27 -3.35 4.00
N GLY A 39 -17.93 -3.36 2.70
CA GLY A 39 -16.91 -4.21 2.06
C GLY A 39 -17.00 -4.16 0.52
N LEU A 40 -15.94 -3.73 -0.16
CA LEU A 40 -15.84 -3.21 -1.54
C LEU A 40 -16.11 -4.18 -2.71
N GLY A 41 -16.64 -3.67 -3.84
CA GLY A 41 -16.59 -4.32 -5.16
C GLY A 41 -17.41 -3.61 -6.25
N SER A 42 -16.77 -3.27 -7.37
CA SER A 42 -17.26 -2.43 -8.48
C SER A 42 -18.02 -3.18 -9.59
N SER A 43 -19.05 -2.57 -10.18
CA SER A 43 -19.39 -2.75 -11.60
C SER A 43 -20.34 -1.65 -12.12
N SER A 44 -19.97 -1.08 -13.27
CA SER A 44 -20.65 -0.05 -14.04
C SER A 44 -21.85 -0.59 -14.84
N ARG A 45 -22.90 0.22 -15.04
CA ARG A 45 -23.76 0.18 -16.24
C ARG A 45 -24.24 1.59 -16.64
N LEU A 46 -24.29 1.77 -17.97
CA LEU A 46 -24.71 2.92 -18.75
C LEU A 46 -26.24 3.14 -18.77
N LEU A 47 -26.65 4.37 -19.15
CA LEU A 47 -27.91 4.89 -19.76
C LEU A 47 -28.29 6.20 -19.05
N GLY A 48 -28.32 7.38 -19.67
CA GLY A 48 -29.21 7.85 -20.77
C GLY A 48 -30.05 9.04 -20.22
N PRO A 49 -30.30 10.14 -20.95
CA PRO A 49 -30.78 11.40 -20.36
C PRO A 49 -32.29 11.57 -20.42
N SER A 50 -32.91 12.00 -19.31
CA SER A 50 -34.25 12.61 -19.24
C SER A 50 -34.45 13.17 -17.83
N SER A 51 -35.16 14.25 -17.52
CA SER A 51 -35.87 15.31 -18.25
C SER A 51 -36.22 16.34 -17.17
N ARG A 52 -36.09 17.64 -17.45
CA ARG A 52 -36.41 18.73 -16.51
C ARG A 52 -37.93 18.83 -16.27
N PRO A 53 -38.40 19.11 -15.04
CA PRO A 53 -39.69 19.76 -14.84
C PRO A 53 -39.52 21.28 -14.76
N ILE A 54 -40.39 21.95 -15.51
CA ILE A 54 -40.66 23.39 -15.52
C ILE A 54 -41.47 23.72 -14.26
N GLN A 55 -41.14 24.80 -13.55
CA GLN A 55 -42.13 25.46 -12.69
C GLN A 55 -42.02 26.99 -12.77
N GLN A 56 -43.21 27.58 -13.00
CA GLN A 56 -43.50 28.93 -13.42
C GLN A 56 -43.40 29.98 -12.29
N LEU A 57 -43.05 31.21 -12.67
CA LEU A 57 -43.19 32.43 -11.88
C LEU A 57 -44.62 33.02 -11.96
N ARG A 58 -45.12 33.50 -10.82
CA ARG A 58 -46.09 34.62 -10.62
C ARG A 58 -46.17 34.92 -9.11
N ALA A 59 -46.39 36.12 -8.58
CA ALA A 59 -46.16 37.53 -8.92
C ALA A 59 -46.70 38.35 -7.71
N ASN A 60 -46.14 39.57 -7.50
CA ASN A 60 -46.64 40.71 -6.67
C ASN A 60 -46.48 40.61 -5.14
N GLY A 61 -46.10 41.64 -4.38
CA GLY A 61 -45.72 43.06 -4.54
C GLY A 61 -45.07 43.48 -3.19
N SER A 62 -44.51 44.66 -2.89
CA SER A 62 -44.65 46.03 -3.40
C SER A 62 -43.65 46.96 -2.65
N ALA A 63 -43.16 48.00 -3.36
CA ALA A 63 -42.59 49.31 -2.92
C ALA A 63 -41.20 49.33 -2.18
N SER A 64 -40.10 49.92 -2.68
CA SER A 64 -39.73 51.28 -3.21
C SER A 64 -39.39 52.31 -2.10
N PRO A 65 -38.53 53.36 -2.29
CA PRO A 65 -37.85 53.85 -3.52
C PRO A 65 -36.37 54.39 -3.41
N ARG A 66 -35.74 54.53 -4.60
CA ARG A 66 -34.79 55.59 -5.08
C ARG A 66 -33.37 55.72 -4.51
N GLN A 67 -32.37 55.50 -5.37
CA GLN A 67 -31.66 56.55 -6.13
C GLN A 67 -30.84 55.93 -7.28
N SER A 68 -30.98 56.50 -8.49
CA SER A 68 -30.12 56.25 -9.65
C SER A 68 -28.89 57.17 -9.60
N PRO A 69 -27.75 56.70 -10.14
CA PRO A 69 -27.08 57.47 -11.19
C PRO A 69 -26.93 56.69 -12.50
N GLN A 70 -26.70 57.47 -13.55
CA GLN A 70 -26.71 57.24 -14.99
C GLN A 70 -25.97 56.00 -15.56
N PRO A 71 -26.29 55.61 -16.82
CA PRO A 71 -25.59 54.53 -17.51
C PRO A 71 -24.17 54.99 -17.83
N VAL A 72 -23.19 54.25 -17.34
CA VAL A 72 -21.83 54.30 -17.87
C VAL A 72 -21.79 53.27 -18.98
N ASP A 73 -21.52 53.70 -20.22
CA ASP A 73 -21.28 52.83 -21.36
C ASP A 73 -20.25 51.75 -20.99
N PRO A 74 -20.50 50.45 -21.26
CA PRO A 74 -19.44 49.47 -21.17
C PRO A 74 -18.47 49.74 -22.33
N VAL A 75 -17.31 50.20 -21.93
CA VAL A 75 -16.09 50.45 -22.71
C VAL A 75 -15.90 49.42 -23.84
N ASN A 76 -15.58 49.93 -25.02
CA ASN A 76 -15.22 49.22 -26.27
C ASN A 76 -13.94 48.35 -26.16
N ASP A 77 -13.27 48.34 -24.99
CA ASP A 77 -11.94 47.74 -24.78
C ASP A 77 -11.98 46.20 -24.79
N GLU A 78 -13.02 45.56 -24.24
CA GLU A 78 -13.07 44.09 -24.18
C GLU A 78 -13.28 43.45 -25.56
N SER A 79 -13.98 44.13 -26.48
CA SER A 79 -14.13 43.67 -27.86
C SER A 79 -12.84 43.78 -28.67
N GLU A 80 -12.09 44.87 -28.51
CA GLU A 80 -10.83 45.10 -29.20
C GLU A 80 -9.74 44.12 -28.72
N GLU A 81 -9.63 43.88 -27.41
CA GLU A 81 -8.70 42.86 -26.86
C GLU A 81 -9.05 41.44 -27.34
N ASN A 82 -10.34 41.14 -27.55
CA ASN A 82 -10.79 39.85 -28.04
C ASN A 82 -10.55 39.66 -29.56
N ASP A 83 -10.61 40.73 -30.34
CA ASP A 83 -10.26 40.69 -31.76
C ASP A 83 -8.74 40.58 -31.98
N GLU A 84 -7.91 41.31 -31.22
CA GLU A 84 -6.45 41.19 -31.32
C GLU A 84 -5.94 39.78 -30.97
N THR A 85 -6.47 39.21 -29.89
CA THR A 85 -6.11 37.84 -29.47
C THR A 85 -6.53 36.80 -30.49
N ARG A 86 -7.64 37.01 -31.19
CA ARG A 86 -8.12 36.16 -32.28
C ARG A 86 -7.20 36.25 -33.49
N GLU A 87 -6.74 37.44 -33.87
CA GLU A 87 -5.74 37.61 -34.93
C GLU A 87 -4.43 36.93 -34.58
N LYS A 88 -3.93 37.12 -33.35
CA LYS A 88 -2.71 36.46 -32.88
C LYS A 88 -2.86 34.92 -32.88
N LEU A 89 -4.02 34.38 -32.47
CA LEU A 89 -4.30 32.94 -32.53
C LEU A 89 -4.38 32.43 -33.98
N GLN A 90 -4.92 33.23 -34.90
CA GLN A 90 -4.92 32.92 -36.33
C GLN A 90 -3.49 32.86 -36.88
N MET A 91 -2.62 33.78 -36.48
CA MET A 91 -1.20 33.76 -36.86
C MET A 91 -0.47 32.55 -36.28
N ILE A 92 -0.80 32.10 -35.06
CA ILE A 92 -0.29 30.85 -34.49
C ILE A 92 -0.69 29.64 -35.35
N ARG A 93 -1.93 29.60 -35.86
CA ARG A 93 -2.39 28.53 -36.77
C ARG A 93 -1.63 28.53 -38.10
N VAL A 94 -1.44 29.70 -38.71
CA VAL A 94 -0.64 29.85 -39.94
C VAL A 94 0.80 29.39 -39.69
N LYS A 95 1.42 29.84 -38.58
CA LYS A 95 2.77 29.43 -38.17
C LYS A 95 2.89 27.91 -38.05
N PHE A 96 1.94 27.26 -37.36
CA PHE A 96 1.93 25.81 -37.20
C PHE A 96 1.74 25.05 -38.52
N LEU A 97 0.85 25.51 -39.40
CA LEU A 97 0.63 24.90 -40.71
C LEU A 97 1.86 25.03 -41.63
N ARG A 98 2.57 26.16 -41.59
CA ARG A 98 3.86 26.32 -42.28
C ARG A 98 4.92 25.35 -41.75
N LEU A 99 5.00 25.17 -40.42
CA LEU A 99 5.91 24.18 -39.80
C LEU A 99 5.57 22.75 -40.24
N ALA A 100 4.28 22.39 -40.27
CA ALA A 100 3.83 21.07 -40.73
C ALA A 100 4.17 20.85 -42.22
N HIS A 101 3.94 21.86 -43.07
CA HIS A 101 4.27 21.81 -44.49
C HIS A 101 5.76 21.58 -44.73
N ARG A 102 6.65 22.31 -44.02
CA ARG A 102 8.11 22.12 -44.11
C ARG A 102 8.59 20.75 -43.62
N LEU A 103 7.84 20.09 -42.74
CA LEU A 103 8.09 18.71 -42.31
C LEU A 103 7.48 17.66 -43.26
N GLY A 104 6.88 18.08 -44.38
CA GLY A 104 6.21 17.19 -45.33
C GLY A 104 4.90 16.59 -44.80
N GLN A 105 4.23 17.28 -43.87
CA GLN A 105 2.99 16.84 -43.23
C GLN A 105 1.78 17.59 -43.77
N THR A 106 0.68 16.88 -43.95
CA THR A 106 -0.60 17.45 -44.40
C THR A 106 -1.48 17.87 -43.22
N PRO A 107 -2.43 18.81 -43.39
CA PRO A 107 -3.44 19.14 -42.38
C PRO A 107 -4.25 17.94 -41.86
N HIS A 108 -4.37 16.88 -42.67
CA HIS A 108 -5.05 15.63 -42.32
C HIS A 108 -4.22 14.68 -41.43
N ASN A 109 -2.96 14.99 -41.13
CA ASN A 109 -2.19 14.23 -40.16
C ASN A 109 -2.87 14.32 -38.78
N VAL A 110 -2.97 13.18 -38.08
CA VAL A 110 -3.67 13.08 -36.78
C VAL A 110 -3.17 14.10 -35.76
N VAL A 111 -1.85 14.32 -35.67
CA VAL A 111 -1.25 15.29 -34.74
C VAL A 111 -1.61 16.72 -35.13
N VAL A 112 -1.52 17.05 -36.43
CA VAL A 112 -1.84 18.38 -36.95
C VAL A 112 -3.32 18.70 -36.69
N ALA A 113 -4.22 17.78 -37.03
CA ALA A 113 -5.65 17.91 -36.80
C ALA A 113 -5.98 18.07 -35.31
N GLN A 114 -5.36 17.28 -34.43
CA GLN A 114 -5.58 17.39 -32.98
C GLN A 114 -5.14 18.74 -32.41
N VAL A 115 -3.98 19.27 -32.85
CA VAL A 115 -3.50 20.59 -32.42
C VAL A 115 -4.43 21.69 -32.89
N LEU A 116 -4.82 21.69 -34.17
CA LEU A 116 -5.76 22.66 -34.72
C LEU A 116 -7.11 22.61 -34.01
N TYR A 117 -7.60 21.41 -33.71
CA TYR A 117 -8.83 21.21 -32.94
C TYR A 117 -8.72 21.80 -31.52
N ARG A 118 -7.60 21.56 -30.80
CA ARG A 118 -7.37 22.13 -29.46
C ARG A 118 -7.31 23.66 -29.49
N LEU A 119 -6.63 24.23 -30.49
CA LEU A 119 -6.60 25.69 -30.69
C LEU A 119 -8.00 26.25 -30.99
N GLY A 120 -8.85 25.49 -31.70
CA GLY A 120 -10.25 25.85 -31.94
C GLY A 120 -11.10 25.82 -30.67
N LEU A 121 -10.97 24.76 -29.86
CA LEU A 121 -11.68 24.64 -28.57
C LEU A 121 -11.28 25.75 -27.59
N ALA A 122 -9.99 26.10 -27.53
CA ALA A 122 -9.49 27.12 -26.63
C ALA A 122 -10.05 28.51 -26.98
N GLU A 123 -10.26 28.79 -28.28
CA GLU A 123 -10.97 30.00 -28.74
C GLU A 123 -12.45 30.00 -28.30
N GLN A 124 -13.12 28.84 -28.32
CA GLN A 124 -14.53 28.72 -27.91
C GLN A 124 -14.72 28.94 -26.41
N LEU A 125 -13.82 28.40 -25.57
CA LEU A 125 -13.90 28.55 -24.12
C LEU A 125 -13.83 30.02 -23.67
N ARG A 126 -13.12 30.88 -24.41
CA ARG A 126 -13.08 32.33 -24.14
C ARG A 126 -14.35 33.06 -24.60
N ARG A 127 -15.09 32.51 -25.56
CA ARG A 127 -16.26 33.18 -26.17
C ARG A 127 -17.53 33.19 -25.32
N ASN A 128 -17.57 32.57 -24.12
CA ASN A 128 -18.74 32.54 -23.22
C ASN A 128 -20.10 32.31 -23.92
N THR A 129 -20.10 31.64 -25.07
CA THR A 129 -21.30 31.40 -25.88
C THR A 129 -21.52 29.90 -25.95
N ASN A 130 -22.61 29.44 -25.34
CA ASN A 130 -23.05 28.03 -25.36
C ASN A 130 -23.53 27.56 -26.75
N ARG A 131 -23.05 28.15 -27.86
CA ARG A 131 -23.37 27.74 -29.23
C ARG A 131 -22.20 26.97 -29.82
N PRO A 132 -22.39 25.73 -30.30
CA PRO A 132 -21.36 24.99 -31.02
C PRO A 132 -21.13 25.67 -32.38
N GLY A 133 -20.19 26.61 -32.44
CA GLY A 133 -19.72 27.18 -33.70
C GLY A 133 -18.76 26.21 -34.39
N VAL A 134 -19.01 25.90 -35.67
CA VAL A 134 -18.05 25.16 -36.50
C VAL A 134 -16.81 26.03 -36.70
N PHE A 135 -15.68 25.62 -36.12
CA PHE A 135 -14.40 26.30 -36.30
C PHE A 135 -13.69 25.74 -37.55
N SER A 136 -13.35 26.61 -38.52
CA SER A 136 -12.66 26.26 -39.77
C SER A 136 -11.22 26.80 -39.78
N PHE A 137 -10.25 25.96 -40.15
CA PHE A 137 -8.85 26.36 -40.31
C PHE A 137 -8.46 26.66 -41.78
N ASP A 138 -9.42 26.60 -42.71
CA ASP A 138 -9.17 26.75 -44.15
C ASP A 138 -8.46 28.06 -44.50
N ARG A 139 -8.86 29.17 -43.86
CA ARG A 139 -8.22 30.48 -44.03
C ARG A 139 -6.73 30.45 -43.62
N ALA A 140 -6.40 29.71 -42.55
CA ALA A 140 -5.01 29.58 -42.11
C ALA A 140 -4.20 28.67 -43.05
N SER A 141 -4.83 27.63 -43.62
CA SER A 141 -4.20 26.74 -44.61
C SER A 141 -3.82 27.47 -45.88
N VAL A 142 -4.77 28.22 -46.46
CA VAL A 142 -4.54 29.00 -47.69
C VAL A 142 -3.43 30.04 -47.48
N MET A 143 -3.45 30.74 -46.34
CA MET A 143 -2.39 31.71 -46.00
C MET A 143 -1.03 31.03 -45.83
N ALA A 144 -0.97 29.86 -45.18
CA ALA A 144 0.29 29.12 -45.01
C ALA A 144 0.87 28.67 -46.36
N GLU A 145 0.03 28.17 -47.27
CA GLU A 145 0.43 27.75 -48.62
C GLU A 145 0.92 28.93 -49.46
N GLN A 146 0.20 30.07 -49.42
CA GLN A 146 0.62 31.29 -50.12
C GLN A 146 1.97 31.80 -49.63
N LEU A 147 2.21 31.79 -48.31
CA LEU A 147 3.48 32.24 -47.74
C LEU A 147 4.65 31.30 -48.06
N GLU A 148 4.43 29.99 -48.15
CA GLU A 148 5.48 29.06 -48.58
C GLU A 148 5.71 29.12 -50.11
N ALA A 149 4.69 29.46 -50.90
CA ALA A 149 4.79 29.66 -52.35
C ALA A 149 5.45 31.01 -52.74
N ALA A 150 5.23 32.07 -51.95
CA ALA A 150 5.80 33.40 -52.18
C ALA A 150 7.32 33.48 -51.88
N GLY A 151 7.88 32.45 -51.24
CA GLY A 151 9.31 32.34 -50.94
C GLY A 151 9.55 31.87 -49.50
N GLN A 152 10.70 31.25 -49.24
CA GLN A 152 11.11 30.80 -47.91
C GLN A 152 11.48 31.98 -47.00
N GLU A 153 10.49 32.79 -46.59
CA GLU A 153 10.73 33.72 -45.49
C GLU A 153 11.17 32.93 -44.24
N PRO A 154 12.19 33.42 -43.51
CA PRO A 154 12.61 32.80 -42.26
C PRO A 154 11.42 32.83 -41.29
N LEU A 155 10.99 31.65 -40.84
CA LEU A 155 9.98 31.55 -39.79
C LEU A 155 10.60 32.05 -38.49
N ASP A 156 9.95 33.02 -37.84
CA ASP A 156 10.30 33.41 -36.46
C ASP A 156 9.80 32.33 -35.47
N PHE A 157 10.50 31.20 -35.50
CA PHE A 157 10.27 30.05 -34.67
C PHE A 157 11.61 29.39 -34.35
N SER A 158 11.89 29.25 -33.06
CA SER A 158 13.06 28.52 -32.57
C SER A 158 12.65 27.57 -31.47
N CYS A 159 13.01 26.29 -31.54
CA CYS A 159 12.62 25.29 -30.54
C CYS A 159 13.84 24.80 -29.75
N THR A 160 13.76 24.91 -28.43
CA THR A 160 14.77 24.43 -27.47
C THR A 160 14.33 23.10 -26.88
N ILE A 161 15.08 22.05 -27.19
CA ILE A 161 14.80 20.66 -26.82
C ILE A 161 15.80 20.23 -25.76
N MET A 162 15.36 19.85 -24.57
CA MET A 162 16.22 19.19 -23.59
C MET A 162 16.12 17.68 -23.72
N VAL A 163 17.26 17.01 -23.85
CA VAL A 163 17.33 15.55 -24.00
C VAL A 163 17.79 14.95 -22.69
N ILE A 164 16.96 14.14 -22.03
CA ILE A 164 17.26 13.46 -20.76
C ILE A 164 16.96 11.96 -20.90
N GLY A 165 17.66 11.10 -20.17
CA GLY A 165 17.39 9.66 -20.19
C GLY A 165 18.57 8.83 -19.73
N LYS A 166 18.37 7.51 -19.71
CA LYS A 166 19.39 6.58 -19.21
C LYS A 166 20.68 6.64 -20.05
N SER A 167 21.78 6.12 -19.51
CA SER A 167 23.02 5.96 -20.27
C SER A 167 22.85 4.89 -21.36
N GLY A 168 23.53 5.06 -22.50
CA GLY A 168 23.53 4.06 -23.59
C GLY A 168 22.24 3.92 -24.41
N VAL A 169 21.21 4.74 -24.18
CA VAL A 169 19.93 4.67 -24.92
C VAL A 169 19.94 5.38 -26.29
N GLY A 170 21.06 5.98 -26.70
CA GLY A 170 21.14 6.65 -28.01
C GLY A 170 20.71 8.12 -28.06
N LYS A 171 20.81 8.86 -26.95
CA LYS A 171 20.57 10.32 -26.89
C LYS A 171 21.38 11.08 -27.95
N SER A 172 22.71 11.02 -27.87
CA SER A 172 23.62 11.72 -28.78
C SER A 172 23.52 11.25 -30.24
N ALA A 173 23.26 9.95 -30.45
CA ALA A 173 23.02 9.40 -31.79
C ALA A 173 21.73 9.95 -32.43
N THR A 174 20.70 10.19 -31.62
CA THR A 174 19.46 10.82 -32.08
C THR A 174 19.68 12.27 -32.44
N ILE A 175 20.51 13.00 -31.68
CA ILE A 175 20.86 14.40 -31.98
C ILE A 175 21.55 14.49 -33.34
N ASN A 176 22.52 13.62 -33.61
CA ASN A 176 23.18 13.56 -34.91
C ASN A 176 22.18 13.27 -36.05
N SER A 177 21.25 12.34 -35.81
CA SER A 177 20.20 11.98 -36.79
C SER A 177 19.17 13.11 -36.99
N ILE A 178 18.92 13.96 -35.99
CA ILE A 178 18.05 15.14 -36.13
C ILE A 178 18.70 16.18 -37.04
N PHE A 179 20.01 16.41 -36.92
CA PHE A 179 20.73 17.40 -37.73
C PHE A 179 21.26 16.86 -39.06
N ASP A 180 21.19 15.55 -39.30
CA ASP A 180 21.84 14.87 -40.45
C ASP A 180 23.37 15.11 -40.51
N GLU A 181 23.98 15.40 -39.36
CA GLU A 181 25.39 15.76 -39.20
C GLU A 181 25.95 15.09 -37.95
N VAL A 182 27.23 14.66 -37.99
CA VAL A 182 27.92 14.13 -36.80
C VAL A 182 28.41 15.30 -35.95
N LYS A 183 27.53 15.82 -35.09
CA LYS A 183 27.86 16.91 -34.15
C LYS A 183 28.43 16.41 -32.83
N LEU A 184 28.09 15.17 -32.46
CA LEU A 184 28.48 14.53 -31.21
C LEU A 184 29.19 13.21 -31.46
N GLU A 185 30.26 12.98 -30.71
CA GLU A 185 30.91 11.66 -30.66
C GLU A 185 29.97 10.65 -29.99
N THR A 186 29.88 9.45 -30.58
CA THR A 186 29.07 8.35 -30.03
C THR A 186 29.96 7.13 -29.83
N ASN A 187 29.83 6.48 -28.66
CA ASN A 187 30.61 5.30 -28.29
C ASN A 187 29.69 4.27 -27.63
N ALA A 188 29.85 2.99 -27.97
CA ALA A 188 29.03 1.90 -27.44
C ALA A 188 29.46 1.43 -26.04
N PHE A 189 30.74 1.61 -25.67
CA PHE A 189 31.33 1.07 -24.45
C PHE A 189 31.70 2.15 -23.42
N GLN A 190 31.99 3.37 -23.87
CA GLN A 190 32.39 4.47 -23.00
C GLN A 190 31.30 5.54 -22.90
N LEU A 191 31.26 6.24 -21.76
CA LEU A 191 30.38 7.39 -21.56
C LEU A 191 30.80 8.54 -22.49
N GLY A 192 30.06 8.71 -23.60
CA GLY A 192 30.30 9.77 -24.59
C GLY A 192 30.12 11.18 -24.01
N THR A 193 28.94 11.48 -23.45
CA THR A 193 28.64 12.83 -22.91
C THR A 193 28.96 12.91 -21.41
N LYS A 194 29.94 13.76 -21.04
CA LYS A 194 30.35 13.99 -19.62
C LYS A 194 29.86 15.32 -19.04
N LYS A 195 29.50 16.29 -19.88
CA LYS A 195 29.03 17.63 -19.48
C LYS A 195 27.77 17.99 -20.25
N VAL A 196 26.97 18.90 -19.70
CA VAL A 196 25.79 19.47 -20.38
C VAL A 196 26.29 20.44 -21.44
N GLN A 197 25.79 20.31 -22.66
CA GLN A 197 26.20 21.12 -23.80
C GLN A 197 25.00 21.47 -24.68
N GLU A 198 25.10 22.62 -25.34
CA GLU A 198 24.05 23.15 -26.19
C GLU A 198 24.50 23.11 -27.65
N ILE A 199 23.63 22.58 -28.51
CA ILE A 199 23.90 22.34 -29.92
C ILE A 199 22.84 23.08 -30.72
N VAL A 200 23.26 23.94 -31.63
CA VAL A 200 22.36 24.72 -32.48
C VAL A 200 22.50 24.25 -33.92
N GLY A 201 21.38 24.18 -34.64
CA GLY A 201 21.35 23.91 -36.06
C GLY A 201 20.02 24.24 -36.69
N THR A 202 19.92 24.05 -38.00
CA THR A 202 18.72 24.31 -38.78
C THR A 202 18.23 23.02 -39.41
N VAL A 203 16.96 22.67 -39.23
CA VAL A 203 16.33 21.49 -39.83
C VAL A 203 15.16 21.97 -40.70
N GLN A 204 15.19 21.71 -42.00
CA GLN A 204 14.15 22.18 -42.94
C GLN A 204 13.87 23.69 -42.84
N GLY A 205 14.92 24.50 -42.69
CA GLY A 205 14.80 25.96 -42.52
C GLY A 205 14.30 26.43 -41.16
N ILE A 206 14.20 25.53 -40.16
CA ILE A 206 13.72 25.84 -38.80
C ILE A 206 14.89 25.76 -37.82
N LYS A 207 15.06 26.79 -36.96
CA LYS A 207 16.12 26.83 -35.95
C LYS A 207 15.80 25.91 -34.77
N VAL A 208 16.64 24.91 -34.54
CA VAL A 208 16.52 23.94 -33.45
C VAL A 208 17.75 24.01 -32.56
N ARG A 209 17.52 24.09 -31.25
CA ARG A 209 18.53 24.13 -30.20
C ARG A 209 18.33 22.91 -29.32
N VAL A 210 19.35 22.07 -29.15
CA VAL A 210 19.27 20.85 -28.36
C VAL A 210 20.24 20.92 -27.20
N ILE A 211 19.75 20.72 -25.99
CA ILE A 211 20.54 20.60 -24.76
C ILE A 211 20.80 19.12 -24.54
N ASP A 212 22.02 18.69 -24.85
CA ASP A 212 22.49 17.32 -24.61
C ASP A 212 22.89 17.16 -23.13
N THR A 213 22.43 16.08 -22.50
CA THR A 213 22.68 15.80 -21.08
C THR A 213 23.42 14.47 -20.90
N PRO A 214 24.32 14.37 -19.89
CA PRO A 214 24.93 13.10 -19.54
C PRO A 214 23.90 12.01 -19.23
N GLY A 215 24.23 10.77 -19.54
CA GLY A 215 23.37 9.62 -19.23
C GLY A 215 23.21 9.37 -17.74
N LEU A 216 22.00 8.96 -17.35
CA LEU A 216 21.67 8.59 -15.97
C LEU A 216 21.70 7.07 -15.81
N ASN A 217 22.05 6.58 -14.63
CA ASN A 217 22.07 5.15 -14.34
C ASN A 217 20.82 4.74 -13.55
N SER A 218 20.30 3.54 -13.77
CA SER A 218 19.09 3.04 -13.08
C SER A 218 19.38 2.42 -11.71
N SER A 219 20.64 2.15 -11.36
CA SER A 219 21.01 1.56 -10.08
C SER A 219 20.76 2.52 -8.91
N SER A 220 20.18 2.03 -7.81
CA SER A 220 19.99 2.80 -6.58
C SER A 220 21.32 3.31 -6.00
N ALA A 221 22.41 2.58 -6.20
CA ALA A 221 23.75 3.00 -5.75
C ALA A 221 24.26 4.26 -6.49
N ASP A 222 23.73 4.53 -7.69
CA ASP A 222 24.12 5.69 -8.51
C ASP A 222 23.26 6.94 -8.27
N GLN A 223 22.31 6.90 -7.32
CA GLN A 223 21.35 7.99 -7.11
C GLN A 223 22.03 9.33 -6.78
N CYS A 224 23.03 9.33 -5.88
CA CYS A 224 23.80 10.55 -5.55
C CYS A 224 24.54 11.12 -6.77
N ARG A 225 25.04 10.25 -7.66
CA ARG A 225 25.68 10.66 -8.92
C ARG A 225 24.66 11.26 -9.88
N ASN A 226 23.50 10.63 -10.03
CA ASN A 226 22.41 11.12 -10.86
C ASN A 226 21.93 12.50 -10.39
N GLU A 227 21.75 12.70 -9.08
CA GLU A 227 21.38 14.00 -8.49
C GLU A 227 22.39 15.09 -8.84
N LYS A 228 23.71 14.81 -8.74
CA LYS A 228 24.75 15.78 -9.13
C LYS A 228 24.65 16.17 -10.61
N ILE A 229 24.40 15.20 -11.49
CA ILE A 229 24.20 15.44 -12.93
C ILE A 229 22.94 16.29 -13.15
N LEU A 230 21.82 15.91 -12.54
CA LEU A 230 20.55 16.61 -12.69
C LEU A 230 20.61 18.04 -12.14
N HIS A 231 21.32 18.28 -11.04
CA HIS A 231 21.59 19.63 -10.53
C HIS A 231 22.50 20.45 -11.45
N SER A 232 23.44 19.83 -12.16
CA SER A 232 24.21 20.48 -13.22
C SER A 232 23.29 20.91 -14.37
N VAL A 233 22.41 20.02 -14.82
CA VAL A 233 21.40 20.31 -15.86
C VAL A 233 20.47 21.44 -15.39
N LYS A 234 19.97 21.37 -14.15
CA LYS A 234 19.11 22.40 -13.54
C LYS A 234 19.77 23.78 -13.53
N ARG A 235 21.08 23.86 -13.26
CA ARG A 235 21.84 25.12 -13.34
C ARG A 235 21.98 25.63 -14.76
N PHE A 236 22.14 24.74 -15.74
CA PHE A 236 22.23 25.11 -17.15
C PHE A 236 20.91 25.70 -17.66
N ILE A 237 19.80 25.01 -17.43
CA ILE A 237 18.47 25.42 -17.93
C ILE A 237 17.92 26.69 -17.26
N LYS A 238 18.49 27.14 -16.13
CA LYS A 238 18.16 28.45 -15.55
C LYS A 238 18.48 29.60 -16.51
N LYS A 239 19.52 29.44 -17.34
CA LYS A 239 19.91 30.44 -18.35
C LYS A 239 19.17 30.23 -19.68
N SER A 240 18.92 28.96 -20.04
CA SER A 240 18.25 28.56 -21.27
C SER A 240 17.12 27.55 -20.96
N PRO A 241 15.89 28.02 -20.67
CA PRO A 241 14.79 27.12 -20.37
C PRO A 241 14.40 26.32 -21.62
N PRO A 242 14.17 25.00 -21.50
CA PRO A 242 13.71 24.18 -22.62
C PRO A 242 12.21 24.40 -22.89
N ASP A 243 11.85 24.41 -24.18
CA ASP A 243 10.45 24.41 -24.61
C ASP A 243 9.82 23.01 -24.47
N ILE A 244 10.61 21.97 -24.73
CA ILE A 244 10.20 20.56 -24.73
C ILE A 244 11.27 19.70 -24.06
N VAL A 245 10.84 18.66 -23.36
CA VAL A 245 11.72 17.62 -22.80
C VAL A 245 11.53 16.32 -23.57
N LEU A 246 12.62 15.73 -24.03
CA LEU A 246 12.62 14.38 -24.60
C LEU A 246 13.22 13.43 -23.57
N TYR A 247 12.38 12.53 -23.03
CA TYR A 247 12.82 11.45 -22.16
C TYR A 247 13.15 10.22 -22.98
N PHE A 248 14.42 9.84 -23.03
CA PHE A 248 14.91 8.71 -23.81
C PHE A 248 14.97 7.42 -23.00
N ASP A 249 14.40 6.38 -23.61
CA ASP A 249 14.57 4.99 -23.21
C ASP A 249 14.69 4.10 -24.46
N ARG A 250 14.98 2.81 -24.27
CA ARG A 250 15.10 1.84 -25.35
C ARG A 250 13.83 1.00 -25.50
N LEU A 251 13.46 0.72 -26.75
CA LEU A 251 12.33 -0.16 -27.07
C LEU A 251 12.64 -1.63 -26.73
N ASP A 252 13.86 -2.07 -27.02
CA ASP A 252 14.37 -3.45 -26.84
C ASP A 252 14.79 -3.80 -25.40
N MET A 253 14.46 -2.95 -24.43
CA MET A 253 14.69 -3.24 -23.01
C MET A 253 13.61 -4.19 -22.47
N GLN A 254 14.04 -5.39 -22.07
CA GLN A 254 13.16 -6.43 -21.55
C GLN A 254 12.78 -6.27 -20.07
N SER A 255 13.25 -5.22 -19.38
CA SER A 255 12.93 -5.03 -17.97
C SER A 255 11.45 -4.69 -17.79
N ARG A 256 10.68 -5.65 -17.26
CA ARG A 256 9.29 -5.47 -16.82
C ARG A 256 9.20 -4.85 -15.42
N ASP A 257 10.34 -4.64 -14.78
CA ASP A 257 10.44 -4.17 -13.40
C ASP A 257 10.26 -2.66 -13.31
N TYR A 258 9.67 -2.21 -12.21
CA TYR A 258 9.57 -0.82 -11.81
C TYR A 258 10.91 -0.20 -11.37
N GLY A 259 12.05 -0.78 -11.79
CA GLY A 259 13.40 -0.34 -11.45
C GLY A 259 13.74 1.06 -11.92
N ASP A 260 12.97 1.61 -12.86
CA ASP A 260 13.14 2.98 -13.35
C ASP A 260 12.47 4.04 -12.46
N ILE A 261 11.56 3.64 -11.54
CA ILE A 261 10.84 4.58 -10.68
C ILE A 261 11.79 5.44 -9.82
N PRO A 262 12.81 4.90 -9.13
CA PRO A 262 13.72 5.72 -8.33
C PRO A 262 14.41 6.81 -9.16
N LEU A 263 14.89 6.46 -10.35
CA LEU A 263 15.50 7.40 -11.28
C LEU A 263 14.51 8.50 -11.72
N LEU A 264 13.30 8.11 -12.10
CA LEU A 264 12.25 9.05 -12.52
C LEU A 264 11.84 9.97 -11.36
N LYS A 265 11.78 9.46 -10.13
CA LYS A 265 11.56 10.27 -8.92
C LYS A 265 12.67 11.28 -8.73
N THR A 266 13.94 10.90 -8.86
CA THR A 266 15.06 11.86 -8.77
C THR A 266 14.94 12.99 -9.81
N ILE A 267 14.49 12.68 -11.03
CA ILE A 267 14.22 13.69 -12.06
C ILE A 267 13.08 14.62 -11.61
N THR A 268 11.96 14.06 -11.14
CA THR A 268 10.81 14.83 -10.61
C THR A 268 11.21 15.69 -9.43
N ASP A 269 11.97 15.16 -8.46
CA ASP A 269 12.40 15.89 -7.26
C ASP A 269 13.35 17.04 -7.62
N THR A 270 14.19 16.84 -8.63
CA THR A 270 15.14 17.88 -9.08
C THR A 270 14.45 18.99 -9.87
N PHE A 271 13.58 18.67 -10.84
CA PHE A 271 12.99 19.68 -11.74
C PHE A 271 11.56 20.12 -11.37
N GLY A 272 10.88 19.35 -10.52
CA GLY A 272 9.44 19.48 -10.22
C GLY A 272 8.58 18.65 -11.18
N SER A 273 7.36 18.28 -10.76
CA SER A 273 6.42 17.49 -11.58
C SER A 273 6.02 18.18 -12.90
N SER A 274 6.16 19.51 -12.98
CA SER A 274 5.86 20.28 -14.19
C SER A 274 6.76 19.93 -15.38
N ILE A 275 7.95 19.37 -15.14
CA ILE A 275 8.87 18.93 -16.19
C ILE A 275 8.22 17.90 -17.13
N TRP A 276 7.25 17.14 -16.63
CA TRP A 276 6.58 16.09 -17.37
C TRP A 276 5.40 16.58 -18.22
N PHE A 277 4.88 17.80 -18.03
CA PHE A 277 3.74 18.29 -18.82
C PHE A 277 4.09 18.52 -20.30
N ASN A 278 5.33 18.97 -20.56
CA ASN A 278 5.86 19.17 -21.91
C ASN A 278 6.94 18.12 -22.24
N ALA A 279 6.75 16.89 -21.76
CA ALA A 279 7.67 15.78 -22.03
C ALA A 279 7.13 14.80 -23.07
N ILE A 280 7.98 14.41 -24.02
CA ILE A 280 7.74 13.33 -24.99
C ILE A 280 8.65 12.16 -24.62
N ILE A 281 8.07 10.96 -24.55
CA ILE A 281 8.84 9.73 -24.36
C ILE A 281 9.39 9.30 -25.72
N VAL A 282 10.70 9.12 -25.81
CA VAL A 282 11.39 8.69 -27.02
C VAL A 282 11.93 7.28 -26.80
N LEU A 283 11.44 6.32 -27.58
CA LEU A 283 11.91 4.93 -27.57
C LEU A 283 12.83 4.70 -28.77
N THR A 284 14.12 4.54 -28.50
CA THR A 284 15.12 4.22 -29.53
C THR A 284 15.15 2.72 -29.82
N HIS A 285 15.92 2.32 -30.84
CA HIS A 285 15.99 0.93 -31.31
C HIS A 285 14.63 0.45 -31.84
N ALA A 286 13.88 1.35 -32.45
CA ALA A 286 12.53 1.09 -32.92
C ALA A 286 12.47 0.06 -34.07
N ALA A 287 13.57 -0.25 -34.76
CA ALA A 287 13.59 -1.32 -35.75
C ALA A 287 13.89 -2.72 -35.16
N SER A 288 13.94 -2.85 -33.83
CA SER A 288 14.20 -4.13 -33.17
C SER A 288 13.09 -5.15 -33.43
N ALA A 289 13.49 -6.41 -33.56
CA ALA A 289 12.55 -7.52 -33.65
C ALA A 289 11.78 -7.66 -32.32
N PRO A 290 10.44 -7.85 -32.36
CA PRO A 290 9.67 -8.15 -31.17
C PRO A 290 10.18 -9.42 -30.47
N PRO A 291 10.23 -9.47 -29.13
CA PRO A 291 10.62 -10.68 -28.41
C PRO A 291 9.54 -11.77 -28.53
N ASP A 292 9.96 -13.01 -28.30
CA ASP A 292 9.05 -14.16 -28.24
C ASP A 292 8.08 -14.02 -27.05
N GLY A 293 6.79 -14.23 -27.32
CA GLY A 293 5.75 -14.25 -26.30
C GLY A 293 5.87 -15.49 -25.40
N ALA A 294 5.09 -15.53 -24.31
CA ALA A 294 5.10 -16.64 -23.35
C ALA A 294 4.80 -18.01 -23.99
N ASN A 295 4.14 -18.02 -25.14
CA ASN A 295 3.77 -19.22 -25.90
C ASN A 295 4.82 -19.60 -26.96
N GLY A 296 5.99 -18.95 -26.99
CA GLY A 296 7.03 -19.14 -28.01
C GLY A 296 6.71 -18.52 -29.38
N ILE A 297 5.61 -17.77 -29.49
CA ILE A 297 5.21 -17.04 -30.71
C ILE A 297 5.65 -15.57 -30.57
N PRO A 298 6.36 -14.98 -31.55
CA PRO A 298 6.80 -13.60 -31.49
C PRO A 298 5.60 -12.64 -31.37
N LEU A 299 5.73 -11.65 -30.48
CA LEU A 299 4.73 -10.61 -30.33
C LEU A 299 4.58 -9.80 -31.63
N SER A 300 3.39 -9.27 -31.89
CA SER A 300 3.25 -8.28 -32.95
C SER A 300 4.05 -7.02 -32.61
N TYR A 301 4.60 -6.35 -33.61
CA TYR A 301 5.38 -5.11 -33.41
C TYR A 301 4.57 -4.04 -32.68
N GLU A 302 3.28 -3.92 -32.98
CA GLU A 302 2.37 -2.98 -32.30
C GLU A 302 2.18 -3.31 -30.82
N MET A 303 2.04 -4.61 -30.48
CA MET A 303 1.90 -5.05 -29.10
C MET A 303 3.18 -4.80 -28.30
N PHE A 304 4.34 -5.07 -28.91
CA PHE A 304 5.66 -4.81 -28.33
C PHE A 304 5.86 -3.32 -28.01
N VAL A 305 5.55 -2.43 -28.97
CA VAL A 305 5.59 -0.97 -28.77
C VAL A 305 4.61 -0.54 -27.69
N THR A 306 3.37 -1.03 -27.73
CA THR A 306 2.31 -0.63 -26.79
C THR A 306 2.67 -1.03 -25.36
N GLN A 307 3.17 -2.26 -25.17
CA GLN A 307 3.58 -2.76 -23.86
C GLN A 307 4.71 -1.93 -23.27
N ARG A 308 5.79 -1.69 -24.03
CA ARG A 308 6.93 -0.88 -23.54
C ARG A 308 6.52 0.56 -23.25
N SER A 309 5.73 1.15 -24.15
CA SER A 309 5.19 2.50 -23.99
C SER A 309 4.38 2.63 -22.70
N HIS A 310 3.52 1.66 -22.42
CA HIS A 310 2.67 1.66 -21.23
C HIS A 310 3.48 1.59 -19.93
N VAL A 311 4.50 0.73 -19.89
CA VAL A 311 5.38 0.59 -18.71
C VAL A 311 6.09 1.91 -18.40
N VAL A 312 6.69 2.55 -19.39
CA VAL A 312 7.40 3.83 -19.18
C VAL A 312 6.43 4.95 -18.81
N GLN A 313 5.27 5.04 -19.48
CA GLN A 313 4.23 6.01 -19.13
C GLN A 313 3.73 5.83 -17.69
N GLN A 314 3.48 4.59 -17.26
CA GLN A 314 3.02 4.29 -15.90
C GLN A 314 4.09 4.64 -14.86
N ALA A 315 5.36 4.34 -15.14
CA ALA A 315 6.47 4.70 -14.27
C ALA A 315 6.59 6.22 -14.11
N ILE A 316 6.43 6.99 -15.20
CA ILE A 316 6.43 8.46 -15.15
C ILE A 316 5.22 8.98 -14.35
N ARG A 317 4.00 8.45 -14.55
CA ARG A 317 2.81 8.85 -13.75
C ARG A 317 3.04 8.65 -12.26
N GLN A 318 3.60 7.50 -11.88
CA GLN A 318 3.89 7.18 -10.49
C GLN A 318 4.98 8.08 -9.90
N ALA A 319 6.02 8.40 -10.68
CA ALA A 319 7.07 9.31 -10.25
C ALA A 319 6.63 10.78 -10.19
N ALA A 320 5.72 11.22 -11.06
CA ALA A 320 5.21 12.58 -11.10
C ALA A 320 4.11 12.85 -10.05
N GLY A 321 3.44 11.79 -9.58
CA GLY A 321 2.31 11.88 -8.64
C GLY A 321 0.99 12.34 -9.29
N ASP A 322 0.89 12.38 -10.62
CA ASP A 322 -0.33 12.75 -11.35
C ASP A 322 -0.81 11.58 -12.23
N VAL A 323 -1.95 11.00 -11.86
CA VAL A 323 -2.58 9.88 -12.58
C VAL A 323 -3.15 10.28 -13.94
N ARG A 324 -3.38 11.57 -14.19
CA ARG A 324 -3.95 12.09 -15.45
C ARG A 324 -2.88 12.34 -16.51
N LEU A 325 -1.61 12.27 -16.15
CA LEU A 325 -0.50 12.55 -17.03
C LEU A 325 -0.39 11.49 -18.15
N MET A 326 -0.46 11.92 -19.41
CA MET A 326 -0.37 11.06 -20.59
C MET A 326 0.69 11.61 -21.54
N ASN A 327 1.94 11.21 -21.36
CA ASN A 327 3.03 11.66 -22.24
C ASN A 327 2.93 10.99 -23.63
N PRO A 328 3.01 11.76 -24.73
CA PRO A 328 3.10 11.20 -26.07
C PRO A 328 4.39 10.39 -26.24
N VAL A 329 4.32 9.34 -27.05
CA VAL A 329 5.45 8.46 -27.35
C VAL A 329 5.89 8.65 -28.80
N SER A 330 7.19 8.74 -29.03
CA SER A 330 7.82 8.78 -30.34
C SER A 330 8.87 7.68 -30.46
N LEU A 331 8.84 6.97 -31.58
CA LEU A 331 9.76 5.88 -31.88
C LEU A 331 10.92 6.40 -32.72
N VAL A 332 12.15 5.97 -32.45
CA VAL A 332 13.36 6.46 -33.13
C VAL A 332 14.27 5.31 -33.52
N GLU A 333 14.80 5.35 -34.75
CA GLU A 333 15.83 4.42 -35.20
C GLU A 333 17.06 5.16 -35.75
N ASN A 334 18.18 4.96 -35.05
CA ASN A 334 19.44 5.63 -35.31
C ASN A 334 20.41 4.78 -36.13
N HIS A 335 20.20 3.47 -36.20
CA HIS A 335 21.09 2.55 -36.90
C HIS A 335 21.16 2.86 -38.40
N SER A 336 22.35 2.78 -38.99
CA SER A 336 22.59 3.06 -40.41
C SER A 336 21.83 2.10 -41.33
N ALA A 337 21.62 0.86 -40.89
CA ALA A 337 20.81 -0.16 -41.58
C ALA A 337 19.28 0.03 -41.47
N CYS A 338 18.81 1.15 -40.91
CA CYS A 338 17.38 1.47 -40.90
C CYS A 338 16.84 1.54 -42.35
N ARG A 339 15.68 0.94 -42.59
CA ARG A 339 15.05 0.95 -43.92
C ARG A 339 14.76 2.39 -44.34
N THR A 340 14.99 2.72 -45.60
CA THR A 340 14.69 4.05 -46.15
C THR A 340 13.62 3.99 -47.23
N ASN A 341 12.82 5.05 -47.33
CA ASN A 341 11.88 5.23 -48.44
C ASN A 341 12.61 5.76 -49.70
N ARG A 342 11.88 5.92 -50.81
CA ARG A 342 12.41 6.49 -52.06
C ARG A 342 12.96 7.91 -51.92
N ALA A 343 12.52 8.65 -50.89
CA ALA A 343 13.00 9.98 -50.56
C ALA A 343 14.22 9.96 -49.62
N GLY A 344 14.81 8.79 -49.34
CA GLY A 344 15.96 8.62 -48.46
C GLY A 344 15.66 8.75 -46.96
N GLN A 345 14.39 8.86 -46.57
CA GLN A 345 13.99 9.03 -45.18
C GLN A 345 13.88 7.68 -44.46
N ARG A 346 14.29 7.63 -43.19
CA ARG A 346 14.24 6.43 -42.35
C ARG A 346 12.82 6.06 -41.96
N VAL A 347 12.44 4.81 -42.23
CA VAL A 347 11.10 4.25 -42.03
C VAL A 347 11.15 3.11 -41.02
N LEU A 348 10.24 3.16 -40.05
CA LEU A 348 10.08 2.15 -39.02
C LEU A 348 9.28 0.92 -39.52
N PRO A 349 9.28 -0.21 -38.79
CA PRO A 349 8.52 -1.41 -39.17
C PRO A 349 7.01 -1.18 -39.37
N ASN A 350 6.41 -0.19 -38.69
CA ASN A 350 5.01 0.21 -38.87
C ASN A 350 4.78 1.15 -40.07
N GLY A 351 5.79 1.40 -40.91
CA GLY A 351 5.71 2.29 -42.07
C GLY A 351 5.87 3.78 -41.76
N GLN A 352 6.10 4.15 -40.50
CA GLN A 352 6.20 5.55 -40.09
C GLN A 352 7.59 6.14 -40.36
N VAL A 353 7.64 7.35 -40.92
CA VAL A 353 8.88 8.14 -41.01
C VAL A 353 9.10 8.88 -39.70
N TRP A 354 10.09 8.46 -38.91
CA TRP A 354 10.18 8.86 -37.51
C TRP A 354 10.66 10.31 -37.30
N LYS A 355 11.61 10.78 -38.10
CA LYS A 355 12.25 12.09 -37.91
C LYS A 355 11.27 13.26 -38.04
N PRO A 356 10.47 13.37 -39.12
CA PRO A 356 9.44 14.39 -39.21
C PRO A 356 8.37 14.28 -38.11
N GLN A 357 8.02 13.06 -37.70
CA GLN A 357 7.05 12.86 -36.61
C GLN A 357 7.55 13.40 -35.27
N LEU A 358 8.80 13.08 -34.89
CA LEU A 358 9.38 13.55 -33.63
C LEU A 358 9.40 15.08 -33.58
N LEU A 359 9.87 15.71 -34.67
CA LEU A 359 9.92 17.16 -34.78
C LEU A 359 8.52 17.79 -34.77
N LEU A 360 7.55 17.17 -35.45
CA LEU A 360 6.16 17.62 -35.44
C LEU A 360 5.59 17.62 -34.01
N LEU A 361 5.82 16.56 -33.22
CA LEU A 361 5.37 16.50 -31.83
C LEU A 361 6.04 17.58 -30.97
N SER A 362 7.35 17.79 -31.14
CA SER A 362 8.09 18.84 -30.43
C SER A 362 7.57 20.24 -30.77
N PHE A 363 7.37 20.54 -32.07
CA PHE A 363 6.89 21.84 -32.52
C PHE A 363 5.43 22.07 -32.11
N ALA A 364 4.58 21.05 -32.22
CA ALA A 364 3.19 21.09 -31.75
C ALA A 364 3.10 21.44 -30.26
N SER A 365 3.93 20.82 -29.41
CA SER A 365 3.92 21.10 -27.97
C SER A 365 4.32 22.55 -27.66
N LYS A 366 5.33 23.08 -28.35
CA LYS A 366 5.76 24.47 -28.20
C LYS A 366 4.69 25.46 -28.66
N ILE A 367 4.06 25.19 -29.80
CA ILE A 367 2.95 26.01 -30.32
C ILE A 367 1.76 26.00 -29.35
N LEU A 368 1.43 24.86 -28.77
CA LEU A 368 0.36 24.77 -27.77
C LEU A 368 0.71 25.55 -26.50
N ALA A 369 1.99 25.55 -26.08
CA ALA A 369 2.44 26.38 -24.96
C ALA A 369 2.34 27.88 -25.28
N GLU A 370 2.74 28.31 -26.48
CA GLU A 370 2.58 29.70 -26.96
C GLU A 370 1.11 30.14 -26.97
N ALA A 371 0.21 29.26 -27.45
CA ALA A 371 -1.23 29.51 -27.43
C ALA A 371 -1.82 29.56 -26.01
N ASN A 372 -1.38 28.67 -25.10
CA ASN A 372 -1.85 28.68 -23.71
C ASN A 372 -1.42 29.93 -22.95
N MET A 373 -0.19 30.43 -23.19
CA MET A 373 0.28 31.71 -22.64
C MET A 373 -0.56 32.88 -23.15
N LEU A 374 -0.87 32.88 -24.45
CA LEU A 374 -1.73 33.91 -25.06
C LEU A 374 -3.14 33.91 -24.46
N LEU A 375 -3.69 32.73 -24.17
CA LEU A 375 -5.06 32.57 -23.67
C LEU A 375 -5.18 32.69 -22.14
N LYS A 376 -4.07 32.91 -21.41
CA LYS A 376 -4.02 33.01 -19.93
C LYS A 376 -4.72 31.84 -19.20
N LEU A 377 -4.78 30.65 -19.81
CA LEU A 377 -5.50 29.48 -19.27
C LEU A 377 -4.79 28.80 -18.09
N GLN A 378 -3.64 29.33 -17.62
CA GLN A 378 -2.73 28.65 -16.69
C GLN A 378 -2.57 29.31 -15.31
N ASP A 379 -3.49 30.20 -14.91
CA ASP A 379 -3.52 30.80 -13.56
C ASP A 379 -4.51 30.12 -12.62
N SER A 380 -4.44 28.80 -12.53
CA SER A 380 -4.92 28.08 -11.34
C SER A 380 -4.02 26.87 -11.11
N PRO A 381 -3.09 26.91 -10.14
CA PRO A 381 -2.60 25.65 -9.59
C PRO A 381 -3.84 24.85 -9.14
N PRO A 382 -3.88 23.51 -9.30
CA PRO A 382 -4.95 22.73 -8.71
C PRO A 382 -4.89 23.01 -7.21
N ASP A 383 -5.85 23.81 -6.75
CA ASP A 383 -6.05 24.06 -5.35
C ASP A 383 -6.06 22.69 -4.70
N LYS A 384 -5.12 22.49 -3.78
CA LYS A 384 -5.11 21.33 -2.91
C LYS A 384 -6.40 21.43 -2.12
N THR A 385 -7.47 20.87 -2.69
CA THR A 385 -8.65 20.51 -1.95
C THR A 385 -8.12 19.48 -0.97
N PHE A 386 -7.78 19.93 0.23
CA PHE A 386 -7.47 19.06 1.34
C PHE A 386 -8.66 18.12 1.42
N SER A 387 -8.47 16.89 0.94
CA SER A 387 -9.35 15.79 1.31
C SER A 387 -9.32 15.83 2.82
N ARG A 388 -10.41 16.27 3.45
CA ARG A 388 -10.56 16.23 4.90
C ARG A 388 -10.24 14.79 5.29
N SER A 389 -9.04 14.55 5.81
CA SER A 389 -8.68 13.24 6.29
C SER A 389 -9.64 12.97 7.43
N ARG A 390 -10.46 11.92 7.27
CA ARG A 390 -11.31 11.45 8.34
C ARG A 390 -10.38 10.97 9.45
N VAL A 391 -10.16 11.82 10.44
CA VAL A 391 -9.52 11.46 11.69
C VAL A 391 -10.34 10.30 12.28
N PRO A 392 -9.71 9.20 12.72
CA PRO A 392 -10.42 8.12 13.37
C PRO A 392 -11.08 8.65 14.65
N PRO A 393 -12.30 8.22 14.97
CA PRO A 393 -13.02 8.74 16.12
C PRO A 393 -12.26 8.46 17.42
N LEU A 394 -12.25 9.39 18.40
CA LEU A 394 -11.53 9.25 19.67
C LEU A 394 -11.76 7.89 20.39
N PRO A 395 -12.96 7.29 20.36
CA PRO A 395 -13.19 5.93 20.85
C PRO A 395 -12.25 4.85 20.31
N PHE A 396 -11.83 4.96 19.03
CA PHE A 396 -10.90 4.00 18.42
C PHE A 396 -9.52 4.08 19.09
N LEU A 397 -8.98 5.29 19.21
CA LEU A 397 -7.68 5.52 19.84
C LEU A 397 -7.71 5.21 21.35
N LEU A 398 -8.81 5.51 22.03
CA LEU A 398 -9.04 5.12 23.42
C LEU A 398 -9.06 3.59 23.60
N SER A 399 -9.70 2.85 22.69
CA SER A 399 -9.71 1.39 22.73
C SER A 399 -8.31 0.78 22.55
N SER A 400 -7.49 1.38 21.69
CA SER A 400 -6.09 0.99 21.51
C SER A 400 -5.23 1.33 22.74
N LEU A 401 -5.51 2.43 23.43
CA LEU A 401 -4.84 2.80 24.67
C LEU A 401 -5.16 1.80 25.79
N LEU A 402 -6.44 1.43 25.94
CA LEU A 402 -6.92 0.51 26.98
C LEU A 402 -6.45 -0.94 26.81
N GLN A 403 -5.86 -1.31 25.67
CA GLN A 403 -5.29 -2.65 25.48
C GLN A 403 -4.02 -2.83 26.33
N SER A 404 -3.97 -3.88 27.15
CA SER A 404 -2.78 -4.23 27.94
C SER A 404 -1.70 -4.85 27.04
N ARG A 405 -0.45 -4.42 27.16
CA ARG A 405 0.71 -4.92 26.38
C ARG A 405 1.82 -5.40 27.32
N PRO A 406 2.35 -6.63 27.23
CA PRO A 406 3.44 -7.06 28.12
C PRO A 406 4.71 -6.18 27.94
N PRO A 407 5.49 -5.92 29.00
CA PRO A 407 6.71 -5.13 28.85
C PRO A 407 7.77 -5.98 28.14
N LEU A 408 8.62 -5.34 27.33
CA LEU A 408 9.76 -6.05 26.74
C LEU A 408 10.71 -6.54 27.84
N LYS A 409 11.37 -7.66 27.58
CA LYS A 409 12.32 -8.28 28.50
C LYS A 409 13.65 -8.49 27.80
N LEU A 410 14.74 -8.40 28.57
CA LEU A 410 16.06 -8.78 28.09
C LEU A 410 16.04 -10.26 27.65
N PRO A 411 16.83 -10.66 26.63
CA PRO A 411 16.88 -12.06 26.18
C PRO A 411 17.12 -13.08 27.31
N GLU A 412 17.88 -12.69 28.33
CA GLU A 412 18.15 -13.47 29.54
C GLU A 412 16.93 -13.57 30.48
N GLU A 413 16.07 -12.54 30.50
CA GLU A 413 14.84 -12.46 31.30
C GLU A 413 13.59 -12.94 30.54
N GLN A 414 13.65 -13.16 29.21
CA GLN A 414 12.53 -13.67 28.40
C GLN A 414 12.04 -15.06 28.81
N PHE A 415 12.87 -15.80 29.56
CA PHE A 415 12.52 -17.10 30.13
C PHE A 415 11.81 -17.02 31.49
N GLY A 416 11.73 -15.81 32.08
CA GLY A 416 11.05 -15.54 33.34
C GLY A 416 9.74 -14.81 33.11
N ASP A 417 8.61 -15.48 33.32
CA ASP A 417 7.32 -14.80 33.41
C ASP A 417 7.23 -14.11 34.78
N ASP A 418 6.90 -12.82 34.85
CA ASP A 418 6.75 -12.15 36.17
C ASP A 418 5.49 -12.65 36.90
N ASP A 419 4.52 -13.19 36.16
CA ASP A 419 3.37 -13.91 36.72
C ASP A 419 3.79 -15.27 37.34
N SER A 420 4.93 -15.83 36.94
CA SER A 420 5.35 -17.17 37.36
C SER A 420 5.95 -17.21 38.77
N SER A 421 6.47 -16.10 39.30
CA SER A 421 6.96 -16.02 40.68
C SER A 421 5.82 -16.19 41.69
N LEU A 422 4.63 -15.66 41.37
CA LEU A 422 3.41 -15.80 42.17
C LEU A 422 2.70 -17.14 41.95
N GLU A 423 2.69 -17.65 40.72
CA GLU A 423 2.20 -19.00 40.43
C GLU A 423 3.12 -20.09 41.04
N GLU A 424 4.42 -19.82 41.21
CA GLU A 424 5.36 -20.67 41.96
C GLU A 424 5.10 -20.68 43.47
N GLU A 425 4.86 -19.52 44.10
CA GLU A 425 4.61 -19.44 45.55
C GLU A 425 3.24 -20.04 45.94
N LEU A 426 2.23 -19.92 45.06
CA LEU A 426 0.97 -20.68 45.16
C LEU A 426 1.14 -22.15 44.74
N GLY A 427 2.20 -22.45 43.98
CA GLY A 427 2.68 -23.75 43.51
C GLY A 427 2.98 -24.70 44.65
N ASP A 428 3.94 -24.29 45.48
CA ASP A 428 4.53 -25.10 46.55
C ASP A 428 3.54 -25.45 47.67
N ILE A 429 2.42 -24.71 47.83
CA ILE A 429 1.39 -25.01 48.84
C ILE A 429 0.44 -26.15 48.36
N SER A 430 0.40 -26.44 47.06
CA SER A 430 -0.51 -27.43 46.44
C SER A 430 0.23 -28.63 45.85
N ASP A 431 1.52 -28.80 46.14
CA ASP A 431 2.28 -30.02 45.82
C ASP A 431 2.14 -31.05 46.97
N SER A 432 0.91 -31.25 47.46
CA SER A 432 0.56 -32.44 48.23
C SER A 432 0.37 -33.62 47.26
N ASP A 433 1.50 -34.23 46.93
CA ASP A 433 1.75 -35.65 46.62
C ASP A 433 0.54 -36.61 46.48
N GLU A 434 -0.23 -36.53 45.38
CA GLU A 434 -1.27 -37.54 45.06
C GLU A 434 -1.10 -38.18 43.65
N GLY A 435 0.11 -38.43 43.17
CA GLY A 435 0.27 -39.22 41.94
C GLY A 435 1.68 -39.72 41.65
N SER A 436 1.77 -40.92 41.06
CA SER A 436 3.03 -41.54 40.59
C SER A 436 3.75 -40.66 39.57
N ASP A 437 5.06 -40.54 39.69
CA ASP A 437 5.86 -39.81 38.70
C ASP A 437 5.89 -40.61 37.38
N TYR A 438 6.09 -39.91 36.25
CA TYR A 438 6.07 -40.55 34.92
C TYR A 438 7.04 -41.74 34.80
N ASP A 439 8.16 -41.69 35.53
CA ASP A 439 9.21 -42.70 35.51
C ASP A 439 8.83 -43.98 36.26
N ASP A 440 7.79 -43.94 37.09
CA ASP A 440 7.26 -45.10 37.82
C ASP A 440 6.27 -45.92 36.96
N LEU A 441 5.90 -45.42 35.77
CA LEU A 441 4.96 -46.08 34.88
C LEU A 441 5.63 -47.16 34.03
N PRO A 442 5.01 -48.34 33.84
CA PRO A 442 5.56 -49.40 33.01
C PRO A 442 5.66 -48.96 31.55
N PRO A 443 6.62 -49.47 30.76
CA PRO A 443 6.81 -49.08 29.36
C PRO A 443 5.55 -49.29 28.53
N PHE A 444 5.18 -48.29 27.72
CA PHE A 444 3.93 -48.31 26.94
C PHE A 444 4.20 -48.27 25.45
N LYS A 445 3.75 -49.33 24.76
CA LYS A 445 3.84 -49.42 23.30
C LYS A 445 2.51 -48.97 22.69
N ARG A 446 2.56 -47.91 21.88
CA ARG A 446 1.39 -47.45 21.12
C ARG A 446 0.92 -48.54 20.14
N LEU A 447 -0.37 -48.83 20.16
CA LEU A 447 -1.05 -49.72 19.21
C LEU A 447 -1.19 -49.03 17.86
N THR A 448 -1.06 -49.80 16.78
CA THR A 448 -1.31 -49.33 15.41
C THR A 448 -2.81 -49.18 15.12
N ASN A 449 -3.18 -48.35 14.14
CA ASN A 449 -4.58 -48.14 13.74
C ASN A 449 -5.31 -49.46 13.41
N ALA A 450 -4.61 -50.44 12.81
CA ALA A 450 -5.15 -51.75 12.50
C ALA A 450 -5.41 -52.62 13.76
N GLN A 451 -4.60 -52.45 14.81
CA GLN A 451 -4.79 -53.12 16.10
C GLN A 451 -5.90 -52.46 16.90
N LEU A 452 -5.97 -51.12 16.88
CA LEU A 452 -7.06 -50.36 17.50
C LEU A 452 -8.41 -50.67 16.86
N ALA A 453 -8.47 -50.96 15.55
CA ALA A 453 -9.70 -51.36 14.89
C ALA A 453 -10.33 -52.62 15.50
N LYS A 454 -9.51 -53.57 15.99
CA LYS A 454 -9.91 -54.86 16.55
C LYS A 454 -10.43 -54.80 18.00
N LEU A 455 -10.22 -53.70 18.71
CA LEU A 455 -10.64 -53.52 20.10
C LEU A 455 -12.14 -53.17 20.21
N SER A 456 -12.76 -53.53 21.33
CA SER A 456 -14.11 -53.06 21.67
C SER A 456 -14.13 -51.56 21.96
N ARG A 457 -15.30 -50.90 21.90
CA ARG A 457 -15.42 -49.47 22.21
C ARG A 457 -14.92 -49.11 23.62
N ALA A 458 -15.20 -49.98 24.60
CA ALA A 458 -14.74 -49.80 25.97
C ALA A 458 -13.21 -49.93 26.08
N GLN A 459 -12.61 -50.92 25.40
CA GLN A 459 -11.15 -51.10 25.38
C GLN A 459 -10.43 -49.96 24.66
N LYS A 460 -10.98 -49.43 23.56
CA LYS A 460 -10.43 -48.24 22.89
C LYS A 460 -10.48 -47.02 23.80
N LYS A 461 -11.60 -46.81 24.50
CA LYS A 461 -11.77 -45.71 25.45
C LYS A 461 -10.73 -45.79 26.58
N ALA A 462 -10.60 -46.94 27.24
CA ALA A 462 -9.61 -47.17 28.28
C ALA A 462 -8.16 -46.98 27.78
N TYR A 463 -7.84 -47.46 26.57
CA TYR A 463 -6.53 -47.24 25.95
C TYR A 463 -6.22 -45.76 25.73
N TYR A 464 -7.19 -44.96 25.27
CA TYR A 464 -6.99 -43.53 25.06
C TYR A 464 -6.91 -42.75 26.39
N GLU A 465 -7.69 -43.12 27.40
CA GLU A 465 -7.63 -42.53 28.75
C GLU A 465 -6.25 -42.76 29.41
N GLU A 466 -5.71 -43.97 29.31
CA GLU A 466 -4.36 -44.31 29.80
C GLU A 466 -3.27 -43.50 29.07
N LEU A 467 -3.46 -43.31 27.76
CA LEU A 467 -2.55 -42.54 26.92
C LEU A 467 -2.59 -41.04 27.25
N ASP A 468 -3.76 -40.48 27.54
CA ASP A 468 -3.94 -39.09 27.97
C ASP A 468 -3.32 -38.87 29.35
N TYR A 469 -3.51 -39.82 30.27
CA TYR A 469 -2.89 -39.80 31.60
C TYR A 469 -1.36 -39.76 31.51
N ARG A 470 -0.76 -40.62 30.68
CA ARG A 470 0.69 -40.66 30.43
C ARG A 470 1.22 -39.38 29.78
N GLU A 471 0.51 -38.83 28.79
CA GLU A 471 0.91 -37.55 28.18
C GLU A 471 0.84 -36.39 29.17
N LYS A 472 -0.19 -36.32 30.02
CA LYS A 472 -0.29 -35.31 31.09
C LYS A 472 0.88 -35.39 32.06
N LEU A 473 1.23 -36.59 32.52
CA LEU A 473 2.37 -36.80 33.42
C LEU A 473 3.70 -36.46 32.74
N PHE A 474 3.87 -36.83 31.46
CA PHE A 474 5.06 -36.48 30.68
C PHE A 474 5.21 -34.95 30.52
N TYR A 475 4.13 -34.24 30.16
CA TYR A 475 4.13 -32.78 30.08
C TYR A 475 4.40 -32.13 31.44
N LYS A 476 3.84 -32.66 32.53
CA LYS A 476 4.12 -32.21 33.90
C LYS A 476 5.61 -32.38 34.25
N LYS A 477 6.22 -33.50 33.85
CA LYS A 477 7.67 -33.74 34.00
C LYS A 477 8.50 -32.73 33.20
N GLN A 478 8.18 -32.51 31.92
CA GLN A 478 8.87 -31.50 31.09
C GLN A 478 8.79 -30.11 31.70
N LEU A 479 7.60 -29.69 32.17
CA LEU A 479 7.42 -28.41 32.86
C LEU A 479 8.22 -28.33 34.16
N LYS A 480 8.26 -29.39 34.98
CA LYS A 480 9.07 -29.45 36.20
C LYS A 480 10.56 -29.32 35.89
N GLU A 481 11.05 -30.03 34.87
CA GLU A 481 12.46 -30.02 34.46
C GLU A 481 12.87 -28.65 33.87
N GLU A 482 12.01 -28.05 33.05
CA GLU A 482 12.21 -26.71 32.52
C GLU A 482 12.24 -25.66 33.64
N ARG A 483 11.36 -25.75 34.64
CA ARG A 483 11.41 -24.91 35.85
C ARG A 483 12.71 -25.09 36.63
N ARG A 484 13.17 -26.32 36.84
CA ARG A 484 14.46 -26.60 37.50
C ARG A 484 15.63 -26.00 36.74
N ARG A 485 15.64 -26.16 35.41
CA ARG A 485 16.66 -25.57 34.52
C ARG A 485 16.65 -24.04 34.58
N ARG A 486 15.47 -23.41 34.59
CA ARG A 486 15.31 -21.95 34.76
C ARG A 486 15.82 -21.47 36.11
N LYS A 487 15.49 -22.16 37.21
CA LYS A 487 16.00 -21.85 38.56
C LYS A 487 17.53 -21.93 38.62
N LEU A 488 18.12 -22.93 37.97
CA LEU A 488 19.58 -23.10 37.93
C LEU A 488 20.25 -22.01 37.10
N MET A 489 19.71 -21.63 35.93
CA MET A 489 20.23 -20.51 35.15
C MET A 489 20.09 -19.16 35.88
N LYS A 490 18.98 -18.94 36.60
CA LYS A 490 18.80 -17.73 37.42
C LYS A 490 19.83 -17.64 38.56
N LYS A 491 20.15 -18.77 39.20
CA LYS A 491 21.20 -18.84 40.24
C LYS A 491 22.58 -18.58 39.65
N MET A 492 22.92 -19.21 38.52
CA MET A 492 24.21 -18.97 37.84
C MET A 492 24.36 -17.52 37.37
N ALA A 493 23.30 -16.89 36.85
CA ALA A 493 23.33 -15.48 36.45
C ALA A 493 23.50 -14.54 37.66
N ALA A 494 22.81 -14.81 38.78
CA ALA A 494 22.97 -14.05 40.01
C ALA A 494 24.37 -14.23 40.65
N GLU A 495 25.00 -15.39 40.50
CA GLU A 495 26.38 -15.64 40.95
C GLU A 495 27.41 -14.94 40.04
N ALA A 496 27.14 -14.81 38.73
CA ALA A 496 28.01 -14.11 37.79
C ALA A 496 28.07 -12.59 38.03
N ASP A 497 26.95 -11.97 38.43
CA ASP A 497 26.88 -10.53 38.76
C ASP A 497 27.64 -10.18 40.08
N ASN A 498 27.98 -11.17 40.91
CA ASN A 498 28.65 -10.98 42.19
C ASN A 498 30.19 -11.08 42.13
N ILE A 499 30.79 -11.19 40.94
CA ILE A 499 32.25 -11.23 40.76
C ILE A 499 32.75 -9.79 40.46
N PRO A 500 33.57 -9.16 41.32
CA PRO A 500 34.10 -7.82 41.05
C PRO A 500 35.09 -7.88 39.86
N SER A 501 34.87 -7.03 38.86
CA SER A 501 35.79 -6.84 37.74
C SER A 501 37.01 -6.03 38.18
N ASP A 502 38.01 -6.70 38.76
CA ASP A 502 39.32 -6.14 39.03
C ASP A 502 40.35 -6.85 38.15
N PHE A 503 40.44 -6.48 36.87
CA PHE A 503 41.67 -6.57 36.08
C PHE A 503 41.59 -5.54 34.94
N GLY A 504 42.63 -4.71 34.87
CA GLY A 504 42.67 -3.45 34.14
C GLY A 504 42.81 -3.55 32.63
N ASN A 505 42.57 -2.39 32.02
CA ASN A 505 42.90 -2.02 30.64
C ASN A 505 44.23 -2.62 30.15
N GLU A 506 44.17 -3.46 29.14
CA GLU A 506 45.09 -3.40 28.00
C GLU A 506 44.35 -3.74 26.70
N ASN A 507 44.72 -3.01 25.66
CA ASN A 507 44.07 -2.94 24.36
C ASN A 507 44.05 -4.30 23.65
N VAL A 508 42.85 -4.73 23.21
CA VAL A 508 42.70 -5.59 22.04
C VAL A 508 41.48 -5.10 21.25
N GLU A 509 41.74 -4.63 20.04
CA GLU A 509 40.73 -4.29 19.04
C GLU A 509 39.94 -5.54 18.63
N ASP A 510 38.62 -5.37 18.50
CA ASP A 510 37.70 -6.13 17.65
C ASP A 510 37.79 -7.67 17.65
N GLU A 511 37.20 -8.30 18.67
CA GLU A 511 36.36 -9.48 18.45
C GLU A 511 35.03 -9.34 19.19
N THR A 512 33.95 -9.31 18.41
CA THR A 512 32.57 -9.29 18.90
C THR A 512 32.22 -10.66 19.49
N GLY A 513 32.68 -10.93 20.72
CA GLY A 513 32.42 -12.15 21.47
C GLY A 513 31.71 -11.85 22.79
N GLY A 514 30.48 -12.33 22.96
CA GLY A 514 29.79 -12.29 24.25
C GLY A 514 28.28 -12.04 24.19
N SER A 515 27.57 -12.63 23.22
CA SER A 515 26.12 -12.83 23.35
C SER A 515 25.88 -14.32 23.09
N PRO A 516 25.14 -15.05 23.93
CA PRO A 516 24.80 -16.43 23.62
C PRO A 516 24.05 -16.40 22.29
N ALA A 517 24.67 -16.96 21.26
CA ALA A 517 24.11 -17.04 19.93
C ALA A 517 22.70 -17.64 20.06
N SER A 518 21.69 -16.81 19.80
CA SER A 518 20.31 -17.27 19.69
C SER A 518 20.33 -18.38 18.66
N VAL A 519 20.18 -19.63 19.10
CA VAL A 519 20.11 -20.78 18.21
C VAL A 519 19.01 -20.46 17.20
N PRO A 520 19.32 -20.32 15.90
CA PRO A 520 18.30 -20.02 14.90
C PRO A 520 17.28 -21.15 14.92
N VAL A 521 16.07 -20.84 15.35
CA VAL A 521 14.95 -21.79 15.34
C VAL A 521 14.55 -21.94 13.86
N PRO A 522 14.69 -23.14 13.26
CA PRO A 522 14.34 -23.33 11.87
C PRO A 522 12.89 -22.95 11.65
N MET A 523 12.66 -22.07 10.68
CA MET A 523 11.30 -21.62 10.34
C MET A 523 10.47 -22.82 9.88
N PRO A 524 9.21 -22.98 10.35
CA PRO A 524 8.31 -23.99 9.82
C PRO A 524 8.11 -23.79 8.32
N ASP A 525 8.18 -24.87 7.53
CA ASP A 525 7.93 -24.83 6.09
C ASP A 525 6.56 -24.20 5.79
N LEU A 526 6.55 -23.09 5.05
CA LEU A 526 5.33 -22.45 4.57
C LEU A 526 4.71 -23.32 3.46
N VAL A 527 3.51 -23.84 3.72
CA VAL A 527 2.74 -24.61 2.73
C VAL A 527 2.07 -23.63 1.79
N LEU A 528 2.58 -23.53 0.56
CA LEU A 528 1.94 -22.78 -0.53
C LEU A 528 0.64 -23.48 -0.95
N PRO A 529 -0.39 -22.73 -1.42
CA PRO A 529 -1.60 -23.32 -1.99
C PRO A 529 -1.27 -24.22 -3.18
N ALA A 530 -2.02 -25.31 -3.32
CA ALA A 530 -1.85 -26.24 -4.44
C ALA A 530 -2.28 -25.57 -5.76
N SER A 531 -1.37 -25.50 -6.73
CA SER A 531 -1.69 -25.07 -8.10
C SER A 531 -2.27 -26.24 -8.90
N PHE A 532 -3.25 -25.96 -9.76
CA PHE A 532 -3.91 -26.97 -10.62
C PHE A 532 -3.15 -27.28 -11.92
N ASP A 533 -2.01 -26.63 -12.18
CA ASP A 533 -1.20 -26.86 -13.38
C ASP A 533 -0.28 -28.08 -13.23
N SER A 534 -0.27 -28.94 -14.25
CA SER A 534 0.64 -30.10 -14.34
C SER A 534 2.11 -29.73 -14.56
N ASP A 535 2.38 -28.48 -14.95
CA ASP A 535 3.65 -28.08 -15.57
C ASP A 535 4.62 -27.38 -14.61
N ASN A 536 4.27 -27.27 -13.32
CA ASN A 536 5.12 -26.60 -12.34
C ASN A 536 5.79 -27.64 -11.43
N PRO A 537 7.03 -28.11 -11.72
CA PRO A 537 7.78 -28.89 -10.76
C PRO A 537 7.96 -28.02 -9.52
N THR A 538 7.44 -28.48 -8.37
CA THR A 538 7.47 -27.78 -7.09
C THR A 538 8.87 -27.25 -6.72
N HIS A 539 9.21 -26.06 -7.20
CA HIS A 539 10.42 -25.35 -6.79
C HIS A 539 10.19 -24.85 -5.37
N ARG A 540 10.65 -25.64 -4.38
CA ARG A 540 10.73 -25.21 -2.99
C ARG A 540 11.81 -24.14 -2.89
N TYR A 541 11.40 -22.88 -2.80
CA TYR A 541 12.30 -21.79 -2.46
C TYR A 541 12.77 -21.99 -1.02
N ARG A 542 13.96 -22.57 -0.85
CA ARG A 542 14.64 -22.61 0.44
C ARG A 542 15.28 -21.24 0.63
N PHE A 543 14.73 -20.46 1.57
CA PHE A 543 15.43 -19.27 2.05
C PHE A 543 16.67 -19.76 2.80
N LEU A 544 17.85 -19.27 2.40
CA LEU A 544 19.05 -19.44 3.22
C LEU A 544 18.81 -18.61 4.47
N ASP A 545 18.64 -19.29 5.61
CA ASP A 545 18.57 -18.65 6.91
C ASP A 545 19.87 -17.86 7.08
N SER A 546 19.78 -16.57 6.82
CA SER A 546 20.92 -15.68 6.89
C SER A 546 21.25 -15.56 8.36
N SER A 547 22.54 -15.56 8.72
CA SER A 547 23.01 -15.12 10.04
C SER A 547 22.66 -13.66 10.34
N ASN A 548 21.82 -13.03 9.51
CA ASN A 548 21.32 -11.70 9.72
C ASN A 548 20.47 -11.67 11.00
N PRO A 549 20.73 -10.68 11.86
CA PRO A 549 19.92 -10.46 13.03
C PRO A 549 18.43 -10.16 12.73
N TRP A 550 18.10 -9.67 11.54
CA TRP A 550 16.76 -9.27 11.16
C TRP A 550 15.89 -10.46 10.75
N LEU A 551 14.72 -10.58 11.37
CA LEU A 551 13.75 -11.60 11.02
C LEU A 551 12.75 -11.03 10.01
N VAL A 552 12.95 -11.37 8.75
CA VAL A 552 12.07 -10.94 7.65
C VAL A 552 11.18 -12.11 7.23
N ARG A 553 9.86 -11.94 7.34
CA ARG A 553 8.85 -12.94 6.98
C ARG A 553 7.92 -12.37 5.91
N PRO A 554 7.66 -13.08 4.80
CA PRO A 554 6.62 -12.65 3.88
C PRO A 554 5.22 -12.86 4.50
N VAL A 555 4.27 -11.97 4.18
CA VAL A 555 2.87 -12.08 4.59
C VAL A 555 2.12 -12.81 3.47
N LEU A 556 1.74 -14.07 3.74
CA LEU A 556 1.03 -14.93 2.80
C LEU A 556 -0.49 -14.80 2.98
N GLU A 557 -1.19 -14.34 1.95
CA GLU A 557 -2.62 -14.47 1.80
C GLU A 557 -2.97 -15.88 1.30
N THR A 558 -3.72 -16.63 2.11
CA THR A 558 -4.10 -18.02 1.81
C THR A 558 -5.36 -18.12 0.93
N GLN A 559 -5.99 -16.99 0.60
CA GLN A 559 -7.19 -16.89 -0.23
C GLN A 559 -6.92 -16.26 -1.60
N GLY A 560 -5.68 -16.35 -2.09
CA GLY A 560 -5.29 -15.89 -3.42
C GLY A 560 -5.95 -16.69 -4.55
N TRP A 561 -6.08 -16.06 -5.72
CA TRP A 561 -6.55 -16.71 -6.94
C TRP A 561 -5.45 -17.61 -7.54
N ASP A 562 -5.84 -18.55 -8.41
CA ASP A 562 -4.88 -19.39 -9.12
C ASP A 562 -3.89 -18.50 -9.91
N HIS A 563 -2.60 -18.86 -9.89
CA HIS A 563 -1.46 -18.06 -10.36
C HIS A 563 -1.09 -16.78 -9.59
N ASP A 564 -1.72 -16.51 -8.44
CA ASP A 564 -1.19 -15.53 -7.50
C ASP A 564 -0.13 -16.18 -6.61
N VAL A 565 1.01 -15.49 -6.39
CA VAL A 565 2.04 -15.98 -5.46
C VAL A 565 1.53 -15.87 -4.01
N GLY A 566 0.45 -15.09 -3.79
CA GLY A 566 -0.21 -14.95 -2.51
C GLY A 566 0.58 -14.13 -1.50
N TYR A 567 1.67 -13.48 -1.90
CA TYR A 567 2.43 -12.58 -1.02
C TYR A 567 1.93 -11.14 -1.17
N GLU A 568 1.18 -10.67 -0.20
CA GLU A 568 0.67 -9.28 -0.18
C GLU A 568 1.55 -8.33 0.64
N GLY A 569 2.58 -8.85 1.32
CA GLY A 569 3.38 -8.01 2.20
C GLY A 569 4.65 -8.64 2.79
N LEU A 570 5.32 -7.84 3.61
CA LEU A 570 6.53 -8.17 4.34
C LEU A 570 6.35 -7.80 5.80
N ASN A 571 6.72 -8.70 6.70
CA ASN A 571 6.87 -8.43 8.12
C ASN A 571 8.36 -8.47 8.46
N VAL A 572 8.84 -7.47 9.18
CA VAL A 572 10.24 -7.29 9.56
C VAL A 572 10.29 -7.08 11.06
N GLU A 573 10.99 -7.96 11.78
CA GLU A 573 11.11 -7.93 13.24
C GLU A 573 12.58 -7.98 13.65
N ARG A 574 12.94 -7.17 14.64
CA ARG A 574 14.27 -7.20 15.27
C ARG A 574 14.20 -6.77 16.72
N LEU A 575 14.82 -7.56 17.60
CA LEU A 575 15.11 -7.20 18.97
C LEU A 575 16.61 -6.90 19.12
N PHE A 576 16.96 -5.78 19.73
CA PHE A 576 18.32 -5.43 20.10
C PHE A 576 18.40 -5.02 21.57
N VAL A 577 19.58 -5.17 22.17
CA VAL A 577 19.84 -4.76 23.55
C VAL A 577 20.83 -3.61 23.54
N VAL A 578 20.42 -2.46 24.07
CA VAL A 578 21.25 -1.26 24.16
C VAL A 578 21.96 -1.24 25.52
N LYS A 579 23.30 -1.11 25.50
CA LYS A 579 24.17 -1.08 26.71
C LYS A 579 23.92 -2.24 27.69
N ASN A 580 23.60 -3.43 27.18
CA ASN A 580 23.28 -4.64 27.95
C ASN A 580 22.15 -4.49 29.00
N LYS A 581 21.32 -3.44 28.92
CA LYS A 581 20.32 -3.12 29.96
C LYS A 581 18.94 -2.75 29.43
N VAL A 582 18.86 -2.27 28.19
CA VAL A 582 17.59 -1.78 27.62
C VAL A 582 17.24 -2.60 26.38
N PRO A 583 16.27 -3.53 26.44
CA PRO A 583 15.76 -4.21 25.26
C PRO A 583 14.91 -3.24 24.43
N VAL A 584 15.15 -3.24 23.13
CA VAL A 584 14.39 -2.46 22.15
C VAL A 584 13.97 -3.40 21.02
N SER A 585 12.67 -3.43 20.75
CA SER A 585 12.05 -4.19 19.67
C SER A 585 11.59 -3.25 18.57
N VAL A 586 11.94 -3.55 17.34
CA VAL A 586 11.43 -2.91 16.13
C VAL A 586 10.69 -3.98 15.33
N SER A 587 9.42 -3.74 15.07
CA SER A 587 8.59 -4.59 14.22
C SER A 587 7.87 -3.73 13.18
N GLY A 588 7.70 -4.26 11.97
CA GLY A 588 7.10 -3.52 10.87
C GLY A 588 6.44 -4.46 9.88
N GLN A 589 5.15 -4.28 9.66
CA GLN A 589 4.39 -4.94 8.62
C GLN A 589 4.05 -3.95 7.50
N PHE A 590 4.47 -4.30 6.29
CA PHE A 590 4.15 -3.59 5.07
C PHE A 590 3.29 -4.49 4.21
N THR A 591 2.09 -4.05 3.88
CA THR A 591 1.16 -4.76 3.01
C THR A 591 0.74 -3.84 1.86
N LYS A 592 0.80 -4.35 0.63
CA LYS A 592 0.49 -3.57 -0.57
C LYS A 592 -0.39 -4.40 -1.51
N ASP A 593 -1.66 -4.04 -1.54
CA ASP A 593 -2.62 -4.51 -2.55
C ASP A 593 -2.53 -3.62 -3.82
N LYS A 594 -3.17 -4.02 -4.91
CA LYS A 594 -3.29 -3.28 -6.18
C LYS A 594 -3.82 -1.86 -5.99
N LYS A 595 -4.60 -1.61 -4.94
CA LYS A 595 -5.26 -0.32 -4.68
C LYS A 595 -4.76 0.42 -3.44
N GLU A 596 -4.36 -0.30 -2.39
CA GLU A 596 -4.03 0.29 -1.10
C GLU A 596 -2.69 -0.21 -0.58
N CYS A 597 -1.95 0.69 0.05
CA CYS A 597 -0.67 0.40 0.67
C CYS A 597 -0.80 0.71 2.16
N THR A 598 -0.71 -0.30 2.99
CA THR A 598 -0.84 -0.19 4.45
C THR A 598 0.52 -0.47 5.09
N LEU A 599 0.95 0.45 5.94
CA LEU A 599 2.17 0.35 6.73
C LEU A 599 1.81 0.36 8.20
N GLN A 600 2.31 -0.60 8.96
CA GLN A 600 2.24 -0.66 10.41
C GLN A 600 3.65 -0.88 10.94
N MET A 601 4.12 -0.04 11.85
CA MET A 601 5.42 -0.17 12.49
C MET A 601 5.25 0.07 13.98
N GLU A 602 5.88 -0.76 14.80
CA GLU A 602 5.89 -0.66 16.25
C GLU A 602 7.34 -0.73 16.73
N LEU A 603 7.77 0.33 17.42
CA LEU A 603 9.00 0.41 18.19
C LEU A 603 8.60 0.32 19.67
N ALA A 604 9.19 -0.60 20.41
CA ALA A 604 8.95 -0.73 21.84
C ALA A 604 10.28 -0.86 22.59
N SER A 605 10.32 -0.33 23.81
CA SER A 605 11.46 -0.43 24.71
C SER A 605 10.98 -0.48 26.15
N SER A 606 11.77 -1.09 27.03
CA SER A 606 11.48 -1.14 28.47
C SER A 606 12.73 -0.98 29.30
N ILE A 607 12.57 -0.45 30.50
CA ILE A 607 13.62 -0.23 31.48
C ILE A 607 13.07 -0.70 32.83
N LYS A 608 13.76 -1.67 33.44
CA LYS A 608 13.46 -2.14 34.80
C LYS A 608 14.22 -1.28 35.79
N HIS A 609 13.51 -0.62 36.69
CA HIS A 609 14.11 0.27 37.69
C HIS A 609 14.38 -0.46 39.01
N SER A 610 13.46 -1.32 39.44
CA SER A 610 13.59 -2.17 40.64
C SER A 610 12.89 -3.52 40.42
N GLU A 611 13.02 -4.46 41.36
CA GLU A 611 12.45 -5.81 41.26
C GLU A 611 10.92 -5.83 41.02
N GLY A 612 10.23 -4.72 41.31
CA GLY A 612 8.78 -4.56 41.11
C GLY A 612 8.36 -3.38 40.24
N SER A 613 9.29 -2.66 39.59
CA SER A 613 8.93 -1.49 38.78
C SER A 613 9.59 -1.49 37.40
N THR A 614 8.76 -1.32 36.37
CA THR A 614 9.20 -1.31 34.96
C THR A 614 8.54 -0.17 34.21
N SER A 615 9.35 0.69 33.61
CA SER A 615 8.90 1.72 32.67
C SER A 615 9.06 1.21 31.25
N SER A 616 8.13 1.53 30.37
CA SER A 616 8.15 1.15 28.96
C SER A 616 7.79 2.34 28.09
N LEU A 617 8.45 2.42 26.94
CA LEU A 617 8.27 3.47 25.95
C LEU A 617 8.04 2.79 24.61
N GLY A 618 6.94 3.12 23.95
CA GLY A 618 6.58 2.61 22.64
C GLY A 618 6.21 3.71 21.67
N MET A 619 6.42 3.46 20.39
CA MET A 619 6.02 4.31 19.28
C MET A 619 5.39 3.43 18.20
N ASP A 620 4.12 3.68 17.90
CA ASP A 620 3.40 3.04 16.81
C ASP A 620 3.25 4.01 15.65
N VAL A 621 3.41 3.51 14.43
CA VAL A 621 3.18 4.22 13.18
C VAL A 621 2.22 3.41 12.34
N GLN A 622 1.05 3.94 12.03
CA GLN A 622 -0.01 3.23 11.30
C GLN A 622 -0.57 4.09 10.16
N SER A 623 -0.74 3.49 8.99
CA SER A 623 -1.45 4.11 7.87
C SER A 623 -2.95 4.19 8.15
N VAL A 624 -3.51 5.40 8.07
CA VAL A 624 -4.94 5.70 8.24
C VAL A 624 -5.42 6.43 6.99
N GLY A 625 -5.97 5.67 6.03
CA GLY A 625 -6.35 6.20 4.73
C GLY A 625 -5.12 6.62 3.91
N LYS A 626 -4.97 7.92 3.64
CA LYS A 626 -3.79 8.47 2.93
C LYS A 626 -2.73 9.05 3.86
N ASP A 627 -3.04 9.21 5.15
CA ASP A 627 -2.17 9.83 6.14
C ASP A 627 -1.54 8.77 7.06
N MET A 628 -0.53 9.16 7.84
CA MET A 628 0.12 8.33 8.85
C MET A 628 -0.21 8.85 10.25
N ALA A 629 -0.68 7.96 11.12
CA ALA A 629 -0.83 8.19 12.55
C ALA A 629 0.46 7.80 13.27
N TYR A 630 0.99 8.69 14.12
CA TYR A 630 2.15 8.46 14.96
C TYR A 630 1.71 8.49 16.42
N THR A 631 1.79 7.38 17.12
CA THR A 631 1.37 7.25 18.53
C THR A 631 2.57 6.98 19.41
N LEU A 632 2.96 7.95 20.22
CA LEU A 632 3.96 7.78 21.27
C LEU A 632 3.27 7.35 22.57
N ARG A 633 3.81 6.34 23.27
CA ARG A 633 3.26 5.82 24.52
C ARG A 633 4.34 5.64 25.57
N GLY A 634 4.09 6.08 26.79
CA GLY A 634 4.88 5.72 27.96
C GLY A 634 3.99 5.01 28.97
N GLU A 635 4.37 3.82 29.43
CA GLU A 635 3.68 3.12 30.52
C GLU A 635 4.65 2.74 31.63
N THR A 636 4.28 2.98 32.88
CA THR A 636 5.03 2.54 34.05
C THR A 636 4.20 1.57 34.87
N ARG A 637 4.78 0.43 35.22
CA ARG A 637 4.16 -0.62 36.04
C ARG A 637 4.84 -0.74 37.38
N PHE A 638 4.03 -1.01 38.40
CA PHE A 638 4.44 -1.15 39.78
C PHE A 638 3.70 -2.34 40.40
N THR A 639 4.45 -3.23 41.04
CA THR A 639 3.89 -4.32 41.86
C THR A 639 3.71 -3.81 43.29
N ASN A 640 2.48 -3.40 43.66
CA ASN A 640 2.21 -2.82 44.98
C ASN A 640 2.08 -3.88 46.08
N PHE A 641 1.47 -5.03 45.78
CA PHE A 641 1.30 -6.15 46.70
C PHE A 641 1.68 -7.45 45.99
N LYS A 642 2.00 -8.51 46.75
CA LYS A 642 2.35 -9.83 46.16
C LYS A 642 1.38 -10.21 45.02
N ARG A 643 0.06 -10.01 45.16
CA ARG A 643 -0.92 -10.43 44.14
C ARG A 643 -1.45 -9.33 43.20
N ASN A 644 -0.98 -8.08 43.34
CA ASN A 644 -1.52 -6.94 42.57
C ASN A 644 -0.44 -6.17 41.80
N ASN A 645 -0.69 -5.92 40.51
CA ASN A 645 0.18 -5.16 39.62
C ASN A 645 -0.58 -4.02 38.97
N THR A 646 -0.17 -2.79 39.27
CA THR A 646 -0.80 -1.55 38.79
C THR A 646 0.08 -0.91 37.72
N ALA A 647 -0.52 -0.45 36.63
CA ALA A 647 0.13 0.23 35.53
C ALA A 647 -0.52 1.60 35.28
N ALA A 648 0.29 2.62 35.03
CA ALA A 648 -0.15 3.94 34.59
C ALA A 648 0.48 4.24 33.22
N GLY A 649 -0.31 4.72 32.27
CA GLY A 649 0.10 4.97 30.89
C GLY A 649 -0.31 6.34 30.40
N LEU A 650 0.56 6.95 29.59
CA LEU A 650 0.31 8.15 28.82
C LEU A 650 0.50 7.83 27.33
N SER A 651 -0.38 8.34 26.47
CA SER A 651 -0.22 8.26 25.02
C SER A 651 -0.46 9.60 24.34
N VAL A 652 0.31 9.92 23.30
CA VAL A 652 0.12 11.08 22.44
C VAL A 652 0.09 10.59 20.99
N THR A 653 -0.98 10.90 20.27
CA THR A 653 -1.20 10.52 18.86
C THR A 653 -1.22 11.76 17.97
N PHE A 654 -0.37 11.76 16.94
CA PHE A 654 -0.32 12.77 15.90
C PHE A 654 -0.89 12.18 14.60
N LEU A 655 -1.90 12.84 14.01
CA LEU A 655 -2.45 12.47 12.70
C LEU A 655 -2.74 13.73 11.90
N GLY A 656 -1.96 13.96 10.84
CA GLY A 656 -1.98 15.23 10.10
C GLY A 656 -1.75 16.41 11.05
N ASP A 657 -2.68 17.37 11.04
CA ASP A 657 -2.64 18.56 11.93
C ASP A 657 -3.37 18.33 13.28
N SER A 658 -3.79 17.10 13.60
CA SER A 658 -4.48 16.78 14.86
C SER A 658 -3.54 16.13 15.87
N VAL A 659 -3.64 16.57 17.13
CA VAL A 659 -2.97 15.98 18.28
C VAL A 659 -4.03 15.49 19.25
N SER A 660 -3.90 14.24 19.68
CA SER A 660 -4.72 13.64 20.73
C SER A 660 -3.84 13.12 21.85
N SER A 661 -4.25 13.28 23.10
CA SER A 661 -3.51 12.83 24.28
C SER A 661 -4.41 11.99 25.17
N GLY A 662 -3.87 10.93 25.77
CA GLY A 662 -4.62 10.00 26.60
C GLY A 662 -3.88 9.54 27.83
N LEU A 663 -4.64 9.27 28.89
CA LEU A 663 -4.18 8.71 30.15
C LEU A 663 -4.88 7.38 30.39
N LYS A 664 -4.15 6.41 30.93
CA LYS A 664 -4.66 5.09 31.33
C LYS A 664 -4.15 4.71 32.70
N ILE A 665 -5.00 4.03 33.46
CA ILE A 665 -4.66 3.30 34.68
C ILE A 665 -5.18 1.88 34.51
N GLU A 666 -4.36 0.89 34.84
CA GLU A 666 -4.69 -0.53 34.76
C GLU A 666 -4.26 -1.20 36.07
N ASP A 667 -5.07 -2.11 36.58
CA ASP A 667 -4.80 -2.87 37.80
C ASP A 667 -5.11 -4.35 37.55
N LYS A 668 -4.12 -5.20 37.79
CA LYS A 668 -4.15 -6.63 37.53
C LYS A 668 -4.06 -7.39 38.84
N LEU A 669 -5.17 -7.98 39.24
CA LEU A 669 -5.32 -8.74 40.48
C LEU A 669 -5.38 -10.25 40.19
N THR A 670 -4.43 -11.00 40.74
CA THR A 670 -4.44 -12.47 40.67
C THR A 670 -5.03 -13.03 41.97
N ILE A 671 -6.26 -13.54 41.92
CA ILE A 671 -6.99 -14.03 43.11
C ILE A 671 -6.54 -15.46 43.45
N SER A 672 -6.41 -16.32 42.42
CA SER A 672 -5.93 -17.69 42.53
C SER A 672 -5.22 -18.10 41.23
N LYS A 673 -4.60 -19.29 41.19
CA LYS A 673 -4.06 -19.88 39.95
C LYS A 673 -5.10 -19.99 38.84
N GLN A 674 -6.38 -20.09 39.22
CA GLN A 674 -7.49 -20.26 38.30
C GLN A 674 -8.14 -18.93 37.91
N LEU A 675 -8.20 -17.95 38.81
CA LEU A 675 -8.93 -16.71 38.59
C LEU A 675 -8.02 -15.49 38.63
N ARG A 676 -8.03 -14.73 37.53
CA ARG A 676 -7.32 -13.46 37.39
C ARG A 676 -8.25 -12.38 36.85
N LEU A 677 -8.23 -11.22 37.51
CA LEU A 677 -9.01 -10.04 37.15
C LEU A 677 -8.09 -8.93 36.65
N LEU A 678 -8.54 -8.20 35.64
CA LEU A 678 -7.87 -7.04 35.08
C LEU A 678 -8.89 -5.91 34.97
N VAL A 679 -8.59 -4.77 35.59
CA VAL A 679 -9.40 -3.55 35.51
C VAL A 679 -8.56 -2.49 34.83
N SER A 680 -9.08 -1.83 33.80
CA SER A 680 -8.41 -0.70 33.18
C SER A 680 -9.40 0.43 32.94
N GLY A 681 -8.94 1.66 33.10
CA GLY A 681 -9.71 2.87 32.89
C GLY A 681 -8.82 3.92 32.24
N GLY A 682 -9.40 4.76 31.39
CA GLY A 682 -8.64 5.76 30.67
C GLY A 682 -9.52 6.84 30.08
N ALA A 683 -8.88 7.95 29.74
CA ALA A 683 -9.50 9.07 29.07
C ALA A 683 -8.62 9.52 27.92
N MET A 684 -9.22 9.99 26.83
CA MET A 684 -8.50 10.52 25.69
C MET A 684 -9.13 11.83 25.23
N THR A 685 -8.31 12.85 24.99
CA THR A 685 -8.72 14.17 24.52
C THR A 685 -8.08 14.49 23.18
N GLY A 686 -8.82 15.17 22.30
CA GLY A 686 -8.31 15.64 21.01
C GLY A 686 -9.27 16.60 20.35
N ARG A 687 -8.76 17.68 19.75
CA ARG A 687 -9.55 18.73 19.05
C ARG A 687 -10.76 19.29 19.83
N GLY A 688 -10.66 19.37 21.16
CA GLY A 688 -11.73 19.91 22.02
C GLY A 688 -12.74 18.87 22.53
N ASP A 689 -12.63 17.62 22.08
CA ASP A 689 -13.46 16.51 22.53
C ASP A 689 -12.72 15.64 23.54
N VAL A 690 -13.49 14.92 24.37
CA VAL A 690 -12.99 13.95 25.35
C VAL A 690 -13.81 12.67 25.26
N ALA A 691 -13.12 11.53 25.29
CA ALA A 691 -13.71 10.20 25.41
C ALA A 691 -13.20 9.54 26.70
N TYR A 692 -14.10 8.91 27.44
CA TYR A 692 -13.77 8.14 28.64
C TYR A 692 -14.05 6.66 28.39
N GLY A 693 -13.28 5.77 28.99
CA GLY A 693 -13.54 4.36 28.82
C GLY A 693 -12.91 3.50 29.92
N GLY A 694 -13.53 2.35 30.14
CA GLY A 694 -13.07 1.34 31.07
C GLY A 694 -13.27 -0.06 30.51
N ARG A 695 -12.43 -0.98 30.97
CA ARG A 695 -12.50 -2.40 30.64
C ARG A 695 -12.23 -3.23 31.88
N LEU A 696 -13.13 -4.17 32.16
CA LEU A 696 -13.02 -5.18 33.20
C LEU A 696 -12.92 -6.55 32.52
N GLU A 697 -11.85 -7.29 32.78
CA GLU A 697 -11.63 -8.61 32.21
C GLU A 697 -11.39 -9.64 33.31
N ALA A 698 -12.18 -10.71 33.31
CA ALA A 698 -12.05 -11.86 34.19
C ALA A 698 -11.60 -13.07 33.38
N THR A 699 -10.49 -13.67 33.78
CA THR A 699 -9.91 -14.86 33.16
C THR A 699 -9.97 -16.03 34.13
N LEU A 700 -10.64 -17.10 33.72
CA LEU A 700 -10.78 -18.36 34.42
C LEU A 700 -9.98 -19.45 33.70
N ARG A 701 -9.08 -20.09 34.43
CA ARG A 701 -8.17 -21.15 33.98
C ARG A 701 -8.47 -22.46 34.70
N ASP A 702 -8.13 -23.57 34.06
CA ASP A 702 -8.15 -24.88 34.71
C ASP A 702 -7.13 -24.97 35.87
N LYS A 703 -7.35 -25.90 36.81
CA LYS A 703 -6.42 -26.19 37.92
C LYS A 703 -5.04 -26.57 37.40
N ASP A 704 -5.00 -27.32 36.30
CA ASP A 704 -3.78 -27.82 35.67
C ASP A 704 -3.32 -26.96 34.48
N TYR A 705 -3.73 -25.69 34.37
CA TYR A 705 -3.25 -24.80 33.30
C TYR A 705 -1.71 -24.62 33.37
N PRO A 706 -0.96 -24.71 32.26
CA PRO A 706 -1.39 -24.76 30.86
C PRO A 706 -1.71 -26.16 30.29
N ILE A 707 -1.55 -27.25 31.05
CA ILE A 707 -1.74 -28.64 30.60
C ILE A 707 -3.21 -28.92 30.27
N GLY A 708 -4.13 -28.46 31.13
CA GLY A 708 -5.58 -28.65 30.96
C GLY A 708 -6.18 -27.87 29.78
N ARG A 709 -5.45 -26.88 29.22
CA ARG A 709 -5.80 -26.04 28.06
C ARG A 709 -7.16 -25.32 28.10
N MET A 710 -8.00 -25.53 29.12
CA MET A 710 -9.25 -24.81 29.29
C MET A 710 -8.98 -23.39 29.79
N LEU A 711 -9.53 -22.41 29.05
CA LEU A 711 -9.41 -20.99 29.34
C LEU A 711 -10.72 -20.31 28.97
N SER A 712 -11.34 -19.62 29.93
CA SER A 712 -12.53 -18.79 29.68
C SER A 712 -12.27 -17.35 30.11
N THR A 713 -12.55 -16.41 29.22
CA THR A 713 -12.35 -14.98 29.40
C THR A 713 -13.68 -14.27 29.23
N LEU A 714 -14.06 -13.45 30.20
CA LEU A 714 -15.19 -12.54 30.14
C LEU A 714 -14.66 -11.11 30.26
N ALA A 715 -14.85 -10.30 29.23
CA ALA A 715 -14.43 -8.89 29.20
C ALA A 715 -15.64 -7.98 29.00
N LEU A 716 -15.83 -7.03 29.90
CA LEU A 716 -16.81 -5.94 29.82
C LEU A 716 -16.06 -4.65 29.50
N SER A 717 -16.55 -3.88 28.53
CA SER A 717 -15.99 -2.59 28.16
C SER A 717 -17.08 -1.52 28.15
N VAL A 718 -16.79 -0.35 28.69
CA VAL A 718 -17.68 0.81 28.69
C VAL A 718 -16.91 1.97 28.08
N VAL A 719 -17.48 2.66 27.10
CA VAL A 719 -16.89 3.84 26.47
C VAL A 719 -17.95 4.92 26.39
N ASP A 720 -17.65 6.11 26.88
CA ASP A 720 -18.48 7.31 26.78
C ASP A 720 -17.80 8.34 25.88
N TRP A 721 -18.50 8.78 24.84
CA TRP A 721 -18.07 9.84 23.94
C TRP A 721 -19.29 10.67 23.54
N HIS A 722 -19.22 11.99 23.77
CA HIS A 722 -20.35 12.92 23.57
C HIS A 722 -21.65 12.54 24.32
N GLY A 723 -21.57 11.84 25.45
CA GLY A 723 -22.74 11.38 26.19
C GLY A 723 -23.42 10.14 25.58
N GLU A 724 -22.85 9.57 24.50
CA GLU A 724 -23.24 8.26 24.01
C GLU A 724 -22.43 7.17 24.72
N LEU A 725 -23.06 6.53 25.71
CA LEU A 725 -22.48 5.37 26.39
C LEU A 725 -22.57 4.12 25.50
N VAL A 726 -21.43 3.54 25.14
CA VAL A 726 -21.31 2.25 24.47
C VAL A 726 -20.82 1.20 25.47
N VAL A 727 -21.64 0.18 25.71
CA VAL A 727 -21.29 -0.95 26.57
C VAL A 727 -21.12 -2.19 25.69
N GLY A 728 -19.99 -2.85 25.83
CA GLY A 728 -19.61 -4.07 25.13
C GLY A 728 -19.32 -5.21 26.11
N CYS A 729 -19.65 -6.43 25.70
CA CYS A 729 -19.33 -7.67 26.39
C CYS A 729 -18.69 -8.63 25.38
N ASN A 730 -17.50 -9.12 25.71
CA ASN A 730 -16.78 -10.11 24.93
C ASN A 730 -16.54 -11.35 25.80
N VAL A 731 -17.02 -12.48 25.34
CA VAL A 731 -16.87 -13.79 25.97
C VAL A 731 -16.06 -14.67 25.03
N GLN A 732 -14.97 -15.23 25.53
CA GLN A 732 -14.18 -16.23 24.81
C GLN A 732 -14.00 -17.46 25.70
N SER A 733 -14.29 -18.64 25.21
CA SER A 733 -14.09 -19.90 25.96
C SER A 733 -13.42 -20.93 25.07
N GLN A 734 -12.32 -21.49 25.57
CA GLN A 734 -11.58 -22.58 24.95
C GLN A 734 -11.76 -23.82 25.83
N LEU A 735 -12.30 -24.88 25.23
CA LEU A 735 -12.65 -26.14 25.89
C LEU A 735 -12.05 -27.29 25.07
N PRO A 736 -11.05 -28.02 25.61
CA PRO A 736 -10.56 -29.24 24.98
C PRO A 736 -11.57 -30.37 25.18
N LEU A 737 -12.09 -30.92 24.08
CA LEU A 737 -13.01 -32.05 24.05
C LEU A 737 -12.21 -33.32 23.70
N GLY A 738 -11.41 -33.80 24.66
CA GLY A 738 -10.54 -34.97 24.48
C GLY A 738 -9.23 -34.66 23.76
N ARG A 739 -8.59 -35.70 23.20
CA ARG A 739 -7.19 -35.65 22.75
C ARG A 739 -6.95 -34.93 21.42
N GLY A 740 -7.89 -35.08 20.49
CA GLY A 740 -7.78 -34.55 19.12
C GLY A 740 -8.72 -33.39 18.80
N THR A 741 -9.56 -32.94 19.75
CA THR A 741 -10.61 -31.95 19.45
C THR A 741 -10.60 -30.78 20.43
N ASN A 742 -10.51 -29.55 19.91
CA ASN A 742 -10.61 -28.32 20.68
C ASN A 742 -11.79 -27.48 20.19
N LEU A 743 -12.64 -27.06 21.12
CA LEU A 743 -13.75 -26.15 20.88
C LEU A 743 -13.38 -24.76 21.37
N ILE A 744 -13.54 -23.75 20.52
CA ILE A 744 -13.33 -22.34 20.84
C ILE A 744 -14.63 -21.59 20.53
N GLY A 745 -15.35 -21.17 21.56
CA GLY A 745 -16.48 -20.27 21.44
C GLY A 745 -16.04 -18.82 21.64
N HIS A 746 -16.53 -17.91 20.81
CA HIS A 746 -16.44 -16.48 21.05
C HIS A 746 -17.79 -15.82 20.82
N ALA A 747 -18.14 -14.86 21.67
CA ALA A 747 -19.35 -14.06 21.57
C ALA A 747 -19.02 -12.62 21.93
N ASN A 748 -19.30 -11.69 21.03
CA ASN A 748 -19.19 -10.26 21.25
C ASN A 748 -20.58 -9.64 21.10
N LEU A 749 -20.97 -8.80 22.05
CA LEU A 749 -22.24 -8.12 22.13
C LEU A 749 -22.00 -6.66 22.49
N ASN A 750 -22.68 -5.73 21.83
CA ASN A 750 -22.75 -4.34 22.28
C ASN A 750 -24.18 -3.82 22.38
N ASN A 751 -24.35 -2.75 23.15
CA ASN A 751 -25.63 -2.08 23.36
C ASN A 751 -26.19 -1.37 22.12
N LYS A 752 -25.38 -1.19 21.06
CA LYS A 752 -25.81 -0.70 19.74
C LYS A 752 -26.43 -1.80 18.86
N GLY A 753 -26.68 -2.98 19.41
CA GLY A 753 -27.38 -4.08 18.73
C GLY A 753 -26.53 -4.83 17.71
N THR A 754 -25.22 -4.61 17.70
CA THR A 754 -24.27 -5.35 16.86
C THR A 754 -23.53 -6.37 17.72
N GLY A 755 -23.53 -7.62 17.25
CA GLY A 755 -22.89 -8.71 17.96
C GLY A 755 -22.51 -9.83 17.00
N GLN A 756 -21.47 -10.56 17.37
CA GLN A 756 -20.97 -11.70 16.61
C GLN A 756 -20.79 -12.87 17.55
N VAL A 757 -21.36 -14.01 17.18
CA VAL A 757 -21.10 -15.28 17.84
C VAL A 757 -20.44 -16.19 16.83
N GLY A 758 -19.32 -16.78 17.22
CA GLY A 758 -18.63 -17.76 16.41
C GLY A 758 -18.13 -18.91 17.26
N ILE A 759 -18.20 -20.09 16.66
CA ILE A 759 -17.74 -21.33 17.25
C ILE A 759 -16.73 -21.91 16.26
N ARG A 760 -15.53 -22.17 16.74
CA ARG A 760 -14.46 -22.84 15.99
C ARG A 760 -14.22 -24.19 16.64
N LEU A 761 -14.34 -25.24 15.85
CA LEU A 761 -14.01 -26.60 16.25
C LEU A 761 -12.77 -27.04 15.45
N ASN A 762 -11.69 -27.37 16.15
CA ASN A 762 -10.49 -27.95 15.56
C ASN A 762 -10.45 -29.43 15.95
N SER A 763 -10.64 -30.34 15.00
CA SER A 763 -10.57 -31.79 15.25
C SER A 763 -9.55 -32.46 14.33
N SER A 764 -8.69 -33.33 14.88
CA SER A 764 -7.79 -34.21 14.13
C SER A 764 -8.40 -35.59 13.84
N ASP A 765 -9.41 -36.00 14.61
CA ASP A 765 -9.86 -37.40 14.65
C ASP A 765 -11.15 -37.64 13.87
N GLN A 766 -11.98 -36.60 13.69
CA GLN A 766 -13.29 -36.70 13.05
C GLN A 766 -13.37 -35.82 11.80
N LEU A 767 -12.67 -36.24 10.72
CA LEU A 767 -12.76 -35.62 9.39
C LEU A 767 -14.21 -35.57 8.86
N GLN A 768 -15.09 -36.46 9.32
CA GLN A 768 -16.51 -36.48 8.94
C GLN A 768 -17.26 -35.20 9.33
N ILE A 769 -16.82 -34.47 10.37
CA ILE A 769 -17.41 -33.18 10.75
C ILE A 769 -17.22 -32.14 9.64
N ALA A 770 -16.15 -32.26 8.84
CA ALA A 770 -15.93 -31.39 7.68
C ALA A 770 -17.03 -31.52 6.61
N LEU A 771 -17.71 -32.66 6.52
CA LEU A 771 -18.83 -32.86 5.59
C LEU A 771 -20.01 -31.93 5.91
N ILE A 772 -20.14 -31.45 7.15
CA ILE A 772 -21.14 -30.45 7.55
C ILE A 772 -20.89 -29.11 6.83
N ALA A 773 -19.63 -28.80 6.46
CA ALA A 773 -19.29 -27.62 5.68
C ALA A 773 -19.79 -27.70 4.21
N LEU A 774 -20.13 -28.90 3.72
CA LEU A 774 -20.74 -29.08 2.39
C LEU A 774 -22.22 -28.72 2.36
N ILE A 775 -22.90 -28.64 3.50
CA ILE A 775 -24.33 -28.30 3.59
C ILE A 775 -24.66 -26.93 2.96
N PRO A 776 -23.95 -25.82 3.27
CA PRO A 776 -24.20 -24.54 2.62
C PRO A 776 -23.89 -24.58 1.12
N ILE A 777 -22.89 -25.32 0.68
CA ILE A 777 -22.56 -25.52 -0.75
C ILE A 777 -23.71 -26.24 -1.44
N PHE A 778 -24.20 -27.34 -0.87
CA PHE A 778 -25.34 -28.09 -1.38
C PHE A 778 -26.62 -27.23 -1.41
N ARG A 779 -26.82 -26.38 -0.41
CA ARG A 779 -27.95 -25.43 -0.36
C ARG A 779 -27.84 -24.36 -1.45
N ASN A 780 -26.62 -23.91 -1.77
CA ASN A 780 -26.39 -22.93 -2.84
C ASN A 780 -26.54 -23.54 -4.23
N ILE A 781 -26.03 -24.77 -4.42
CA ILE A 781 -26.25 -25.58 -5.64
C ILE A 781 -27.74 -25.86 -5.82
N LYS A 782 -28.46 -26.22 -4.76
CA LYS A 782 -29.92 -26.40 -4.80
C LYS A 782 -30.64 -25.10 -5.18
N ARG A 783 -30.23 -23.94 -4.66
CA ARG A 783 -30.77 -22.65 -5.12
C ARG A 783 -30.49 -22.40 -6.60
N MET A 784 -29.27 -22.61 -7.07
CA MET A 784 -28.94 -22.43 -8.49
C MET A 784 -29.72 -23.36 -9.42
N LEU A 785 -29.93 -24.62 -9.01
CA LEU A 785 -30.61 -25.63 -9.83
C LEU A 785 -32.14 -25.57 -9.75
N PHE A 786 -32.72 -25.08 -8.65
CA PHE A 786 -34.18 -25.12 -8.43
C PHE A 786 -34.87 -23.74 -8.37
N ASP A 787 -34.15 -22.62 -8.21
CA ASP A 787 -34.72 -21.27 -8.35
C ASP A 787 -34.63 -20.73 -9.79
N SER A 788 -33.92 -21.42 -10.70
CA SER A 788 -33.86 -21.09 -12.13
C SER A 788 -35.08 -21.56 -12.93
N SER A 789 -36.02 -22.30 -12.31
CA SER A 789 -37.24 -22.79 -12.97
C SER A 789 -38.50 -21.94 -12.71
N GLN A 790 -38.37 -20.73 -12.14
CA GLN A 790 -39.49 -19.77 -11.98
C GLN A 790 -39.30 -18.46 -12.76
N ALA A 791 -38.55 -18.49 -13.85
CA ALA A 791 -38.50 -17.39 -14.80
C ALA A 791 -38.46 -17.93 -16.25
N TYR A 792 -39.57 -18.52 -16.68
CA TYR A 792 -39.98 -18.58 -18.09
C TYR A 792 -41.49 -18.43 -18.19
#